data_AF-A0A3Q3FVK1-F1
#
_entry.id   AF-A0A3Q3FVK1-F1
#
_cell.length_a   1.000
_cell.length_b   1.000
_cell.length_c   1.000
_cell.angle_alpha   90.00
_cell.angle_beta   90.00
_cell.angle_gamma   90.00
#
_symmetry.space_group_name_H-M   'P 1'
#
loop_
_entity.id
_entity.type
_entity.pdbx_description
1 polymer ?
#
loop_
_entity_poly.entity_id
_entity_poly.type
_entity_poly.pdbx_seq_one_letter_code
_entity_poly.pdbx_strand_id
1 'polypeptide(L)'
;MKSYIFLVVNLIVSSAVSIRAQGVDIVDIVDETAEDLLDNDIREPPLSLRSSIVGGNDRWTSPVSYVLDQGLDLNAKGIILRAFDQFRIKSCIDFKPRDSENYYLSIQKLDGCWSYVGRVFANGQDLSIGAGCDSLATVEHEILHALGFHHEQSRYDRDDYVKIIFDNIKEENKHNFAKVGSEDSSTHGTLYDYLSVMHYGKDAFSNGKGSTIITIDPKYQNIIGQRLEMSHSDVQELNLLYKCNSAIAFMFYCDFSNGMCQMVQCSQSGTSWQVVTQVNGGPSSDHTTLPSGNGNNSQEVGYFIHASTASGQEGDSTQLETNIMSPKRECNVQCLQFYYYHSGDESDELNIWIREFQDEQDTTGTLRHMDQITGSLTSHWKLHHVSLNANKQFQVVFQVRKGAGSSTGGFSIDDINISETECPHVTLQIDDLKNRLTTSASGTIIYSPRQYSKEGYAFRVAVVLFQTYVGMYVQLLSGDNDDQLEWPCLKKQMTFQLLDQNPSIQLQMSKQWSFTTSQYHVTSSGTSLWSNPRQTGRGVFYENTELVYGGNLVGYRTFSTLEELQSKDFLKGGSAVFMFSFEDLTPLVNGNILPCPQIGPMSIANPSTSWNKGSCLSRISLDIITPSTTAVDKSVFGFSPGMVASPLLIILLALMFLIP
;
A
#
# COMPACT_ATOMS: atom_id res chain seq x y z
N MET A 1 -12.69 66.37 -45.06
CA MET A 1 -13.60 65.20 -44.94
C MET A 1 -12.73 64.00 -44.61
N LYS A 2 -12.79 63.54 -43.35
CA LYS A 2 -11.92 62.47 -42.84
C LYS A 2 -12.54 61.11 -43.17
N SER A 3 -11.75 60.26 -43.81
CA SER A 3 -12.06 58.87 -44.13
C SER A 3 -11.95 58.01 -42.86
N TYR A 4 -12.92 57.15 -42.61
CA TYR A 4 -12.79 56.04 -41.66
C TYR A 4 -13.21 54.75 -42.35
N ILE A 5 -12.24 53.85 -42.45
CA ILE A 5 -12.36 52.47 -42.90
C ILE A 5 -13.06 51.69 -41.79
N PHE A 6 -14.24 51.13 -42.07
CA PHE A 6 -14.88 50.15 -41.17
C PHE A 6 -14.25 48.78 -41.42
N LEU A 7 -13.41 48.33 -40.48
CA LEU A 7 -12.96 46.95 -40.39
C LEU A 7 -14.09 46.14 -39.74
N VAL A 8 -14.70 45.22 -40.49
CA VAL A 8 -15.67 44.26 -39.95
C VAL A 8 -14.89 43.16 -39.24
N VAL A 9 -14.85 43.22 -37.90
CA VAL A 9 -14.39 42.12 -37.06
C VAL A 9 -15.63 41.27 -36.72
N ASN A 10 -15.69 40.06 -37.27
CA ASN A 10 -16.61 39.02 -36.81
C ASN A 10 -16.22 38.61 -35.38
N LEU A 11 -16.83 39.22 -34.37
CA LEU A 11 -16.89 38.64 -33.04
C LEU A 11 -17.90 37.48 -33.09
N ILE A 12 -17.39 36.26 -33.22
CA ILE A 12 -18.12 35.08 -32.76
C ILE A 12 -18.12 35.18 -31.24
N VAL A 13 -19.23 35.69 -30.69
CA VAL A 13 -19.56 35.53 -29.28
C VAL A 13 -19.82 34.04 -29.07
N SER A 14 -18.77 33.28 -28.74
CA SER A 14 -18.96 32.02 -28.07
C SER A 14 -19.61 32.36 -26.74
N SER A 15 -20.88 32.04 -26.62
CA SER A 15 -21.59 31.98 -25.35
C SER A 15 -20.90 30.93 -24.48
N ALA A 16 -19.82 31.31 -23.83
CA ALA A 16 -19.37 30.70 -22.59
C ALA A 16 -20.49 30.95 -21.58
N VAL A 17 -21.48 30.05 -21.57
CA VAL A 17 -22.33 29.86 -20.40
C VAL A 17 -21.38 29.39 -19.32
N SER A 18 -20.86 30.36 -18.57
CA SER A 18 -20.26 30.15 -17.26
C SER A 18 -21.37 29.58 -16.37
N ILE A 19 -21.56 28.26 -16.42
CA ILE A 19 -22.26 27.55 -15.36
C ILE A 19 -21.37 27.71 -14.15
N ARG A 20 -21.72 28.69 -13.32
CA ARG A 20 -21.24 28.84 -11.96
C ARG A 20 -21.56 27.51 -11.27
N ALA A 21 -20.58 26.62 -11.13
CA ALA A 21 -20.74 25.41 -10.35
C ALA A 21 -21.16 25.84 -8.94
N GLN A 22 -22.45 25.67 -8.63
CA GLN A 22 -22.94 25.77 -7.26
C GLN A 22 -22.15 24.73 -6.45
N GLY A 23 -21.53 25.17 -5.35
CA GLY A 23 -20.59 24.36 -4.58
C GLY A 23 -21.14 22.97 -4.28
N VAL A 24 -20.30 21.95 -4.46
CA VAL A 24 -20.56 20.61 -3.94
C VAL A 24 -20.48 20.70 -2.42
N ASP A 25 -21.48 20.15 -1.73
CA ASP A 25 -21.51 20.13 -0.28
C ASP A 25 -20.47 19.10 0.22
N ILE A 26 -19.51 19.57 1.03
CA ILE A 26 -18.43 18.78 1.61
C ILE A 26 -18.80 18.48 3.06
N VAL A 27 -18.74 17.19 3.43
CA VAL A 27 -18.99 16.70 4.78
C VAL A 27 -17.75 15.98 5.29
N ASP A 28 -17.24 16.49 6.41
CA ASP A 28 -16.09 15.91 7.07
C ASP A 28 -16.55 14.85 8.08
N ILE A 29 -15.97 13.67 7.99
CA ILE A 29 -16.01 12.68 9.07
C ILE A 29 -15.00 13.15 10.10
N VAL A 30 -15.47 13.38 11.33
CA VAL A 30 -14.59 13.75 12.45
C VAL A 30 -13.74 12.53 12.76
N ASP A 31 -12.42 12.69 12.59
CA ASP A 31 -11.46 11.81 13.23
C ASP A 31 -11.36 12.30 14.68
N GLU A 32 -11.80 11.48 15.64
CA GLU A 32 -11.24 11.58 16.97
C GLU A 32 -9.79 11.17 16.77
N THR A 33 -8.91 12.16 16.54
CA THR A 33 -7.48 11.94 16.48
C THR A 33 -7.16 10.93 17.56
N ALA A 34 -6.57 9.80 17.20
CA ALA A 34 -6.06 8.87 18.19
C ALA A 34 -5.10 9.68 19.08
N GLU A 35 -5.60 10.19 20.21
CA GLU A 35 -4.80 10.26 21.43
C GLU A 35 -4.15 8.87 21.55
N ASP A 36 -2.93 8.77 22.07
CA ASP A 36 -2.24 7.48 22.15
C ASP A 36 -3.07 6.54 23.06
N LEU A 37 -4.06 5.84 22.48
CA LEU A 37 -5.04 4.98 23.16
C LEU A 37 -4.39 3.64 23.57
N LEU A 38 -3.14 3.45 23.18
CA LEU A 38 -2.24 2.37 23.59
C LEU A 38 -1.60 2.61 24.97
N ASP A 39 -2.16 3.54 25.73
CA ASP A 39 -1.79 3.76 27.11
C ASP A 39 -2.26 2.56 27.99
N ASN A 40 -1.36 1.62 28.30
CA ASN A 40 -1.54 0.43 29.16
C ASN A 40 -2.28 -0.73 28.45
N ASP A 41 -1.74 -1.07 27.28
CA ASP A 41 -2.19 -2.00 26.25
C ASP A 41 -1.69 -3.45 26.41
N ILE A 42 -0.76 -3.72 27.33
CA ILE A 42 -0.37 -5.08 27.69
C ILE A 42 -1.17 -5.57 28.90
N ARG A 43 -1.92 -6.68 28.73
CA ARG A 43 -2.50 -7.42 29.86
C ARG A 43 -1.53 -8.48 30.36
N GLU A 44 -1.21 -8.39 31.64
CA GLU A 44 -0.40 -9.40 32.33
C GLU A 44 -1.26 -10.59 32.79
N PRO A 45 -0.87 -11.84 32.49
CA PRO A 45 -1.57 -13.00 33.02
C PRO A 45 -1.27 -13.22 34.51
N PRO A 46 -2.05 -14.07 35.20
CA PRO A 46 -1.74 -14.48 36.58
C PRO A 46 -0.30 -15.02 36.69
N LEU A 47 0.40 -14.71 37.79
CA LEU A 47 1.84 -15.01 38.00
C LEU A 47 2.27 -16.47 37.72
N SER A 48 1.33 -17.42 37.73
CA SER A 48 1.57 -18.84 37.40
C SER A 48 1.67 -19.15 35.90
N LEU A 49 1.41 -18.19 35.01
CA LEU A 49 1.31 -18.34 33.55
C LEU A 49 2.14 -17.28 32.79
N ARG A 50 3.24 -16.79 33.38
CA ARG A 50 4.08 -15.76 32.73
C ARG A 50 4.51 -16.20 31.34
N SER A 51 4.35 -15.29 30.36
CA SER A 51 4.83 -15.48 29.00
C SER A 51 6.33 -15.22 28.97
N SER A 52 7.12 -16.21 28.53
CA SER A 52 8.51 -15.99 28.11
C SER A 52 8.62 -16.35 26.63
N ILE A 53 8.75 -15.35 25.76
CA ILE A 53 8.81 -15.56 24.30
C ILE A 53 10.13 -16.24 23.89
N VAL A 54 11.14 -16.15 24.77
CA VAL A 54 12.42 -16.83 24.65
C VAL A 54 12.28 -18.31 25.09
N GLY A 55 12.08 -19.20 24.12
CA GLY A 55 12.35 -20.64 24.29
C GLY A 55 11.20 -21.55 24.75
N GLY A 56 9.93 -21.11 24.74
CA GLY A 56 8.78 -21.89 25.26
C GLY A 56 7.58 -22.08 24.32
N ASN A 57 6.60 -22.90 24.77
CA ASN A 57 5.34 -23.27 24.10
C ASN A 57 4.39 -22.08 23.82
N ASP A 58 4.76 -20.85 24.18
CA ASP A 58 3.85 -19.70 24.23
C ASP A 58 3.75 -18.97 22.87
N ARG A 59 4.27 -19.57 21.79
CA ARG A 59 4.08 -19.07 20.43
C ARG A 59 2.80 -19.61 19.83
N TRP A 60 2.17 -18.79 18.99
CA TRP A 60 1.08 -19.25 18.15
C TRP A 60 1.58 -20.20 17.06
N THR A 61 0.76 -21.17 16.68
CA THR A 61 0.96 -21.92 15.44
C THR A 61 0.19 -21.21 14.34
N SER A 62 0.85 -20.93 13.21
CA SER A 62 0.18 -20.35 12.05
C SER A 62 -0.50 -21.46 11.22
N PRO A 63 -1.73 -21.26 10.69
CA PRO A 63 -2.57 -20.07 10.82
C PRO A 63 -3.15 -19.88 12.23
N VAL A 64 -3.16 -18.64 12.72
CA VAL A 64 -3.73 -18.25 14.00
C VAL A 64 -5.26 -18.25 13.91
N SER A 65 -5.92 -19.09 14.71
CA SER A 65 -7.38 -19.12 14.77
C SER A 65 -7.93 -17.88 15.46
N TYR A 66 -9.01 -17.28 14.91
CA TYR A 66 -9.68 -16.12 15.51
C TYR A 66 -11.21 -16.24 15.51
N VAL A 67 -11.85 -15.48 16.39
CA VAL A 67 -13.29 -15.19 16.40
C VAL A 67 -13.45 -13.68 16.46
N LEU A 68 -14.32 -13.12 15.62
CA LEU A 68 -14.75 -11.72 15.73
C LEU A 68 -16.06 -11.70 16.51
N ASP A 69 -16.04 -11.08 17.69
CA ASP A 69 -17.25 -10.98 18.50
C ASP A 69 -18.35 -10.14 17.81
N GLN A 70 -19.61 -10.45 18.12
CA GLN A 70 -20.76 -9.77 17.54
C GLN A 70 -20.85 -8.29 17.98
N GLY A 71 -20.31 -7.95 19.14
CA GLY A 71 -20.27 -6.59 19.68
C GLY A 71 -19.20 -5.68 19.07
N LEU A 72 -18.29 -6.21 18.23
CA LEU A 72 -17.33 -5.39 17.49
C LEU A 72 -18.04 -4.45 16.52
N ASP A 73 -17.53 -3.22 16.43
CA ASP A 73 -17.97 -2.28 15.40
C ASP A 73 -17.68 -2.85 14.01
N LEU A 74 -18.60 -2.63 13.08
CA LEU A 74 -18.46 -3.20 11.73
C LEU A 74 -17.20 -2.68 11.03
N ASN A 75 -16.83 -1.42 11.27
CA ASN A 75 -15.59 -0.83 10.77
C ASN A 75 -14.35 -1.58 11.28
N ALA A 76 -14.30 -1.84 12.60
CA ALA A 76 -13.23 -2.59 13.24
C ALA A 76 -13.08 -4.00 12.63
N LYS A 77 -14.19 -4.71 12.38
CA LYS A 77 -14.14 -6.03 11.72
C LYS A 77 -13.46 -5.97 10.35
N GLY A 78 -13.79 -4.97 9.52
CA GLY A 78 -13.13 -4.78 8.22
C GLY A 78 -11.64 -4.47 8.35
N ILE A 79 -11.26 -3.63 9.31
CA ILE A 79 -9.86 -3.24 9.55
C ILE A 79 -9.04 -4.41 10.09
N ILE A 80 -9.61 -5.25 10.95
CA ILE A 80 -8.97 -6.48 11.42
C ILE A 80 -8.64 -7.42 10.27
N LEU A 81 -9.58 -7.65 9.35
CA LEU A 81 -9.32 -8.49 8.18
C LEU A 81 -8.24 -7.90 7.27
N ARG A 82 -8.18 -6.57 7.17
CA ARG A 82 -7.13 -5.87 6.43
C ARG A 82 -5.75 -5.97 7.09
N ALA A 83 -5.69 -5.87 8.42
CA ALA A 83 -4.47 -6.13 9.18
C ALA A 83 -3.96 -7.55 8.92
N PHE A 84 -4.84 -8.56 8.88
CA PHE A 84 -4.44 -9.92 8.51
C PHE A 84 -3.80 -9.99 7.12
N ASP A 85 -4.27 -9.21 6.15
CA ASP A 85 -3.63 -9.15 4.83
C ASP A 85 -2.24 -8.51 4.87
N GLN A 86 -1.98 -7.53 5.75
CA GLN A 86 -0.62 -6.99 5.94
C GLN A 86 0.34 -8.02 6.52
N PHE A 87 -0.10 -8.79 7.53
CA PHE A 87 0.69 -9.93 8.02
C PHE A 87 0.96 -10.96 6.92
N ARG A 88 -0.02 -11.27 6.06
CA ARG A 88 0.15 -12.21 4.94
C ARG A 88 1.10 -11.69 3.87
N ILE A 89 1.11 -10.38 3.58
CA ILE A 89 2.04 -9.77 2.60
C ILE A 89 3.47 -9.76 3.17
N LYS A 90 3.64 -9.47 4.45
CA LYS A 90 4.94 -9.17 5.06
C LYS A 90 5.60 -10.36 5.77
N SER A 91 4.83 -11.40 6.10
CA SER A 91 5.29 -12.53 6.91
C SER A 91 4.65 -13.86 6.54
N CYS A 92 5.11 -14.93 7.19
CA CYS A 92 4.50 -16.27 7.12
C CYS A 92 3.30 -16.45 8.07
N ILE A 93 2.87 -15.39 8.77
CA ILE A 93 1.73 -15.45 9.69
C ILE A 93 0.44 -15.30 8.90
N ASP A 94 -0.36 -16.36 8.91
CA ASP A 94 -1.73 -16.37 8.43
C ASP A 94 -2.74 -16.45 9.58
N PHE A 95 -4.01 -16.13 9.26
CA PHE A 95 -5.15 -16.10 10.16
C PHE A 95 -6.32 -16.86 9.54
N LYS A 96 -7.03 -17.62 10.37
CA LYS A 96 -8.25 -18.32 9.93
C LYS A 96 -9.36 -18.20 10.98
N PRO A 97 -10.64 -18.19 10.56
CA PRO A 97 -11.74 -18.36 11.49
C PRO A 97 -11.58 -19.64 12.30
N ARG A 98 -11.87 -19.56 13.59
CA ARG A 98 -11.85 -20.71 14.48
C ARG A 98 -12.89 -21.75 14.02
N ASP A 99 -12.46 -23.01 13.99
CA ASP A 99 -13.35 -24.17 13.91
C ASP A 99 -13.46 -24.80 15.31
N SER A 100 -12.52 -25.68 15.64
CA SER A 100 -12.51 -26.44 16.90
C SER A 100 -11.24 -26.23 17.73
N GLU A 101 -10.38 -25.28 17.33
CA GLU A 101 -9.11 -25.05 18.03
C GLU A 101 -9.33 -24.60 19.48
N ASN A 102 -8.50 -25.14 20.37
CA ASN A 102 -8.53 -24.81 21.80
C ASN A 102 -7.91 -23.43 22.06
N TYR A 103 -6.82 -23.09 21.38
CA TYR A 103 -6.20 -21.77 21.45
C TYR A 103 -6.65 -20.95 20.23
N TYR A 104 -7.19 -19.78 20.47
CA TYR A 104 -7.62 -18.83 19.44
C TYR A 104 -7.71 -17.43 20.03
N LEU A 105 -7.65 -16.41 19.17
CA LEU A 105 -7.90 -15.02 19.55
C LEU A 105 -9.40 -14.76 19.53
N SER A 106 -9.94 -14.32 20.67
CA SER A 106 -11.30 -13.81 20.80
C SER A 106 -11.22 -12.28 20.70
N ILE A 107 -11.45 -11.74 19.50
CA ILE A 107 -11.32 -10.31 19.28
C ILE A 107 -12.65 -9.65 19.62
N GLN A 108 -12.64 -8.72 20.57
CA GLN A 108 -13.84 -8.16 21.18
C GLN A 108 -13.76 -6.64 21.32
N LYS A 109 -14.91 -5.98 21.48
CA LYS A 109 -14.99 -4.56 21.85
C LYS A 109 -15.07 -4.46 23.37
N LEU A 110 -13.93 -4.29 24.03
CA LEU A 110 -13.84 -4.05 25.47
C LEU A 110 -13.32 -2.62 25.70
N ASP A 111 -13.15 -2.23 26.96
CA ASP A 111 -12.60 -0.92 27.30
C ASP A 111 -11.10 -0.87 26.97
N GLY A 112 -10.73 0.04 26.06
CA GLY A 112 -9.35 0.27 25.58
C GLY A 112 -8.88 -0.68 24.47
N CYS A 113 -7.68 -0.42 23.98
CA CYS A 113 -6.96 -1.29 23.05
C CYS A 113 -5.95 -2.09 23.88
N TRP A 114 -6.00 -3.42 23.83
CA TRP A 114 -5.02 -4.24 24.56
C TRP A 114 -5.01 -5.70 24.11
N SER A 115 -3.90 -6.36 24.42
CA SER A 115 -3.67 -7.77 24.17
C SER A 115 -2.79 -8.39 25.26
N TYR A 116 -2.75 -9.72 25.32
CA TYR A 116 -1.73 -10.43 26.10
C TYR A 116 -0.49 -10.64 25.24
N VAL A 117 0.68 -10.70 25.86
CA VAL A 117 1.92 -10.99 25.14
C VAL A 117 2.07 -12.49 24.92
N GLY A 118 1.96 -12.94 23.67
CA GLY A 118 2.06 -14.37 23.29
C GLY A 118 0.76 -15.18 23.48
N ARG A 119 0.87 -16.51 23.33
CA ARG A 119 -0.22 -17.48 23.46
C ARG A 119 -0.30 -17.99 24.91
N VAL A 120 -1.24 -17.45 25.68
CA VAL A 120 -1.35 -17.71 27.12
C VAL A 120 -2.51 -18.62 27.47
N PHE A 121 -3.72 -18.33 26.99
CA PHE A 121 -4.94 -19.01 27.46
C PHE A 121 -5.50 -20.04 26.47
N ALA A 122 -5.85 -21.21 27.01
CA ALA A 122 -6.70 -22.19 26.35
C ALA A 122 -8.18 -21.79 26.46
N ASN A 123 -9.01 -22.25 25.53
CA ASN A 123 -10.43 -21.92 25.36
C ASN A 123 -10.72 -20.45 25.00
N GLY A 124 -9.75 -19.78 24.38
CA GLY A 124 -9.89 -18.40 23.89
C GLY A 124 -9.10 -17.42 24.73
N GLN A 125 -8.39 -16.54 24.04
CA GLN A 125 -7.66 -15.42 24.62
C GLN A 125 -8.21 -14.11 24.08
N ASP A 126 -8.61 -13.23 24.96
CA ASP A 126 -9.18 -11.94 24.58
C ASP A 126 -8.12 -11.00 24.00
N LEU A 127 -8.54 -10.28 22.95
CA LEU A 127 -7.85 -9.13 22.37
C LEU A 127 -8.90 -8.03 22.19
N SER A 128 -8.66 -6.87 22.80
CA SER A 128 -9.62 -5.76 22.77
C SER A 128 -9.32 -4.79 21.65
N ILE A 129 -10.26 -4.63 20.72
CA ILE A 129 -10.34 -3.51 19.79
C ILE A 129 -11.56 -2.69 20.20
N GLY A 130 -11.34 -1.83 21.21
CA GLY A 130 -12.35 -0.95 21.79
C GLY A 130 -12.74 0.24 20.90
N ALA A 131 -13.51 1.17 21.46
CA ALA A 131 -13.82 2.43 20.80
C ALA A 131 -12.53 3.23 20.53
N GLY A 132 -12.34 3.71 19.30
CA GLY A 132 -11.14 4.44 18.86
C GLY A 132 -9.95 3.55 18.49
N CYS A 133 -10.04 2.23 18.67
CA CYS A 133 -8.96 1.28 18.36
C CYS A 133 -9.00 0.76 16.91
N ASP A 134 -9.98 1.18 16.11
CA ASP A 134 -10.21 0.71 14.75
C ASP A 134 -9.33 1.47 13.74
N SER A 135 -8.03 1.49 13.98
CA SER A 135 -7.00 1.90 13.01
C SER A 135 -6.15 0.70 12.61
N LEU A 136 -5.60 0.70 11.39
CA LEU A 136 -4.76 -0.40 10.91
C LEU A 136 -3.56 -0.65 11.83
N ALA A 137 -2.81 0.41 12.16
CA ALA A 137 -1.63 0.32 13.01
C ALA A 137 -1.96 -0.14 14.44
N THR A 138 -3.07 0.30 15.02
CA THR A 138 -3.51 -0.16 16.35
C THR A 138 -3.82 -1.66 16.32
N VAL A 139 -4.55 -2.13 15.32
CA VAL A 139 -4.86 -3.57 15.22
C VAL A 139 -3.59 -4.40 14.99
N GLU A 140 -2.66 -3.93 14.14
CA GLU A 140 -1.35 -4.58 13.96
C GLU A 140 -0.56 -4.63 15.27
N HIS A 141 -0.54 -3.54 16.04
CA HIS A 141 0.11 -3.45 17.34
C HIS A 141 -0.40 -4.50 18.33
N GLU A 142 -1.72 -4.61 18.49
CA GLU A 142 -2.33 -5.58 19.41
C GLU A 142 -2.13 -7.03 18.97
N ILE A 143 -2.09 -7.27 17.65
CA ILE A 143 -1.76 -8.58 17.11
C ILE A 143 -0.27 -8.90 17.32
N LEU A 144 0.64 -7.94 17.17
CA LEU A 144 2.05 -8.14 17.49
C LEU A 144 2.25 -8.49 18.97
N HIS A 145 1.55 -7.81 19.89
CA HIS A 145 1.48 -8.26 21.29
C HIS A 145 1.04 -9.73 21.38
N ALA A 146 -0.08 -10.10 20.77
CA ALA A 146 -0.57 -11.48 20.78
C ALA A 146 0.46 -12.48 20.21
N LEU A 147 1.26 -12.07 19.23
CA LEU A 147 2.32 -12.88 18.61
C LEU A 147 3.61 -12.93 19.44
N GLY A 148 3.68 -12.18 20.54
CA GLY A 148 4.79 -12.22 21.48
C GLY A 148 5.76 -11.05 21.37
N PHE A 149 5.27 -9.85 21.06
CA PHE A 149 6.09 -8.64 21.07
C PHE A 149 5.77 -7.80 22.31
N HIS A 150 6.81 -7.30 22.96
CA HIS A 150 6.68 -6.18 23.91
C HIS A 150 6.91 -4.87 23.17
N HIS A 151 6.68 -3.75 23.84
CA HIS A 151 7.03 -2.45 23.26
C HIS A 151 8.52 -2.26 23.02
N GLU A 152 8.85 -1.50 21.98
CA GLU A 152 10.23 -1.22 21.59
C GLU A 152 10.98 -0.43 22.68
N GLN A 153 10.32 0.54 23.31
CA GLN A 153 10.92 1.29 24.42
C GLN A 153 11.11 0.43 25.69
N SER A 154 10.63 -0.81 25.72
CA SER A 154 10.81 -1.73 26.85
C SER A 154 12.00 -2.66 26.66
N ARG A 155 12.73 -2.60 25.54
CA ARG A 155 13.95 -3.38 25.31
C ARG A 155 14.99 -3.17 26.43
N TYR A 156 15.77 -4.21 26.73
CA TYR A 156 16.80 -4.14 27.77
C TYR A 156 17.91 -3.11 27.44
N ASP A 157 18.17 -2.86 26.15
CA ASP A 157 19.17 -1.94 25.60
C ASP A 157 18.62 -0.53 25.27
N ARG A 158 17.33 -0.26 25.54
CA ARG A 158 16.66 1.01 25.16
C ARG A 158 17.35 2.28 25.66
N ASP A 159 18.07 2.22 26.79
CA ASP A 159 18.72 3.39 27.38
C ASP A 159 19.93 3.91 26.55
N ASP A 160 20.40 3.15 25.56
CA ASP A 160 21.41 3.60 24.57
C ASP A 160 20.78 4.49 23.47
N TYR A 161 19.45 4.48 23.34
CA TYR A 161 18.70 5.07 22.24
C TYR A 161 17.69 6.13 22.68
N VAL A 162 17.14 5.98 23.88
CA VAL A 162 16.16 6.91 24.48
C VAL A 162 16.45 7.12 25.96
N LYS A 163 16.02 8.27 26.47
CA LYS A 163 16.01 8.60 27.90
C LYS A 163 14.58 8.72 28.38
N ILE A 164 14.23 7.95 29.41
CA ILE A 164 12.93 8.04 30.09
C ILE A 164 13.00 9.13 31.17
N ILE A 165 12.07 10.09 31.12
CA ILE A 165 11.94 11.20 32.08
C ILE A 165 10.85 10.86 33.09
N PHE A 166 11.19 10.05 34.09
CA PHE A 166 10.24 9.58 35.12
C PHE A 166 9.50 10.70 35.87
N ASP A 167 10.08 11.89 36.01
CA ASP A 167 9.44 13.05 36.64
C ASP A 167 8.27 13.62 35.81
N ASN A 168 8.25 13.34 34.51
CA ASN A 168 7.19 13.76 33.59
C ASN A 168 6.09 12.69 33.45
N ILE A 169 6.24 11.51 34.04
CA ILE A 169 5.25 10.42 33.94
C ILE A 169 4.26 10.51 35.11
N LYS A 170 2.97 10.22 34.87
CA LYS A 170 1.95 10.05 35.93
C LYS A 170 2.36 8.91 36.87
N GLU A 171 2.25 9.08 38.19
CA GLU A 171 2.83 8.16 39.17
C GLU A 171 2.33 6.71 38.99
N GLU A 172 1.04 6.56 38.71
CA GLU A 172 0.37 5.29 38.47
C GLU A 172 0.88 4.54 37.23
N ASN A 173 1.50 5.23 36.26
CA ASN A 173 1.89 4.67 34.96
C ASN A 173 3.40 4.45 34.80
N LYS A 174 4.21 4.70 35.83
CA LYS A 174 5.67 4.49 35.76
C LYS A 174 6.07 3.05 35.43
N HIS A 175 5.21 2.08 35.78
CA HIS A 175 5.45 0.67 35.50
C HIS A 175 5.43 0.33 34.00
N ASN A 176 4.73 1.11 33.17
CA ASN A 176 4.67 0.94 31.71
C ASN A 176 6.00 1.24 31.01
N PHE A 177 6.96 1.85 31.73
CA PHE A 177 8.30 2.13 31.24
C PHE A 177 9.35 1.17 31.81
N ALA A 178 8.94 0.09 32.48
CA ALA A 178 9.88 -0.93 32.95
C ALA A 178 10.56 -1.62 31.75
N LYS A 179 11.85 -1.94 31.88
CA LYS A 179 12.54 -2.76 30.87
C LYS A 179 12.14 -4.22 31.05
N VAL A 180 12.00 -4.93 29.94
CA VAL A 180 11.93 -6.39 29.91
C VAL A 180 13.38 -6.92 29.91
N GLY A 181 13.67 -7.88 30.78
CA GLY A 181 15.01 -8.44 30.90
C GLY A 181 15.42 -9.24 29.65
N SER A 182 16.73 -9.37 29.42
CA SER A 182 17.28 -10.22 28.34
C SER A 182 17.02 -11.72 28.53
N GLU A 183 16.57 -12.10 29.72
CA GLU A 183 16.15 -13.48 30.04
C GLU A 183 14.76 -13.79 29.45
N ASP A 184 13.91 -12.77 29.35
CA ASP A 184 12.49 -12.88 28.96
C ASP A 184 12.22 -12.34 27.54
N SER A 185 13.19 -11.60 26.97
CA SER A 185 13.10 -10.97 25.64
C SER A 185 14.40 -11.10 24.85
N SER A 186 14.30 -11.00 23.52
CA SER A 186 15.44 -11.08 22.60
C SER A 186 15.28 -10.02 21.51
N THR A 187 16.35 -9.31 21.19
CA THR A 187 16.39 -8.38 20.05
C THR A 187 16.58 -9.12 18.72
N HIS A 188 16.85 -10.43 18.73
CA HIS A 188 17.15 -11.21 17.53
C HIS A 188 18.30 -10.63 16.67
N GLY A 189 19.15 -9.77 17.27
CA GLY A 189 20.25 -9.08 16.59
C GLY A 189 19.84 -7.87 15.73
N THR A 190 18.59 -7.40 15.84
CA THR A 190 18.14 -6.16 15.18
C THR A 190 18.59 -4.92 15.95
N LEU A 191 18.71 -3.80 15.23
CA LEU A 191 18.95 -2.48 15.83
C LEU A 191 17.67 -1.97 16.50
N TYR A 192 17.80 -0.99 17.40
CA TYR A 192 16.65 -0.29 17.98
C TYR A 192 15.89 0.48 16.89
N ASP A 193 14.57 0.28 16.83
CA ASP A 193 13.73 0.86 15.79
C ASP A 193 12.84 2.00 16.32
N TYR A 194 13.29 3.24 16.11
CA TYR A 194 12.48 4.43 16.42
C TYR A 194 11.17 4.53 15.62
N LEU A 195 11.05 3.81 14.50
CA LEU A 195 9.85 3.74 13.65
C LEU A 195 8.95 2.55 13.98
N SER A 196 9.31 1.72 14.96
CA SER A 196 8.50 0.56 15.33
C SER A 196 7.07 0.99 15.68
N VAL A 197 6.09 0.24 15.15
CA VAL A 197 4.68 0.43 15.55
C VAL A 197 4.49 0.09 17.03
N MET A 198 5.41 -0.68 17.61
CA MET A 198 5.47 -1.05 19.03
C MET A 198 6.14 0.03 19.90
N HIS A 199 6.56 1.17 19.35
CA HIS A 199 7.16 2.26 20.12
C HIS A 199 6.10 3.26 20.61
N TYR A 200 6.18 3.68 21.87
CA TYR A 200 5.36 4.76 22.42
C TYR A 200 5.69 6.14 21.84
N GLY A 201 4.70 7.03 21.81
CA GLY A 201 4.92 8.43 21.50
C GLY A 201 5.75 9.15 22.57
N LYS A 202 6.37 10.28 22.20
CA LYS A 202 7.21 11.08 23.11
C LYS A 202 6.52 11.55 24.39
N ASP A 203 5.20 11.71 24.36
CA ASP A 203 4.38 12.28 25.45
C ASP A 203 3.50 11.23 26.15
N ALA A 204 3.70 9.94 25.85
CA ALA A 204 2.92 8.83 26.44
C ALA A 204 2.90 8.92 27.97
N PHE A 205 1.72 8.81 28.58
CA PHE A 205 1.46 8.96 30.01
C PHE A 205 2.01 10.24 30.69
N SER A 206 2.21 11.33 29.95
CA SER A 206 2.71 12.58 30.52
C SER A 206 1.79 13.14 31.60
N ASN A 207 2.39 13.70 32.65
CA ASN A 207 1.71 14.49 33.69
C ASN A 207 1.57 15.98 33.31
N GLY A 208 1.87 16.34 32.06
CA GLY A 208 1.78 17.69 31.53
C GLY A 208 3.05 18.55 31.71
N LYS A 209 4.12 17.99 32.31
CA LYS A 209 5.41 18.70 32.50
C LYS A 209 6.37 18.62 31.30
N GLY A 210 5.98 17.91 30.24
CA GLY A 210 6.76 17.73 29.02
C GLY A 210 6.80 16.27 28.59
N SER A 211 7.67 15.98 27.61
CA SER A 211 7.84 14.63 27.07
C SER A 211 8.40 13.64 28.09
N THR A 212 7.88 12.43 28.06
CA THR A 212 8.27 11.30 28.90
C THR A 212 9.39 10.49 28.28
N ILE A 213 9.51 10.50 26.95
CA ILE A 213 10.59 9.85 26.20
C ILE A 213 11.36 10.89 25.39
N ILE A 214 12.68 10.98 25.62
CA ILE A 214 13.60 11.82 24.86
C ILE A 214 14.53 10.92 24.05
N THR A 215 14.47 10.99 22.73
CA THR A 215 15.39 10.30 21.83
C THR A 215 16.82 10.85 21.95
N ILE A 216 17.81 9.96 21.91
CA ILE A 216 19.23 10.35 21.94
C ILE A 216 19.62 11.02 20.62
N ASP A 217 19.14 10.52 19.49
CA ASP A 217 19.22 11.18 18.19
C ASP A 217 17.97 12.07 17.98
N PRO A 218 18.10 13.41 18.04
CA PRO A 218 16.95 14.32 18.03
C PRO A 218 16.12 14.25 16.75
N LYS A 219 16.66 13.71 15.64
CA LYS A 219 15.92 13.59 14.38
C LYS A 219 14.71 12.66 14.51
N TYR A 220 14.73 11.74 15.48
CA TYR A 220 13.63 10.80 15.74
C TYR A 220 12.62 11.29 16.78
N GLN A 221 12.83 12.45 17.41
CA GLN A 221 12.02 12.90 18.54
C GLN A 221 10.52 13.05 18.21
N ASN A 222 10.20 13.45 16.97
CA ASN A 222 8.83 13.59 16.48
C ASN A 222 8.41 12.44 15.54
N ILE A 223 9.20 11.36 15.50
CA ILE A 223 8.97 10.19 14.66
C ILE A 223 8.52 8.99 15.50
N ILE A 224 9.05 8.85 16.72
CA ILE A 224 8.61 7.81 17.66
C ILE A 224 7.11 7.88 17.93
N GLY A 225 6.46 6.72 18.04
CA GLY A 225 5.00 6.64 18.19
C GLY A 225 4.23 6.75 16.87
N GLN A 226 4.87 6.49 15.73
CA GLN A 226 4.16 6.44 14.45
C GLN A 226 3.03 5.39 14.47
N ARG A 227 1.93 5.69 13.77
CA ARG A 227 0.72 4.84 13.66
C ARG A 227 0.27 4.68 12.21
N LEU A 228 1.23 4.42 11.31
CA LEU A 228 0.96 4.11 9.90
C LEU A 228 0.78 2.60 9.72
N GLU A 229 1.83 1.84 10.03
CA GLU A 229 1.90 0.38 9.82
C GLU A 229 3.09 -0.22 10.56
N MET A 230 3.23 -1.55 10.56
CA MET A 230 4.46 -2.25 10.91
C MET A 230 5.67 -1.70 10.13
N SER A 231 6.72 -1.36 10.86
CA SER A 231 8.02 -0.98 10.28
C SER A 231 8.74 -2.18 9.65
N HIS A 232 9.79 -1.89 8.88
CA HIS A 232 10.67 -2.94 8.36
C HIS A 232 11.26 -3.82 9.49
N SER A 233 11.67 -3.22 10.62
CA SER A 233 12.27 -4.00 11.70
C SER A 233 11.22 -4.82 12.45
N ASP A 234 10.00 -4.32 12.64
CA ASP A 234 8.89 -5.10 13.21
C ASP A 234 8.66 -6.39 12.40
N VAL A 235 8.60 -6.25 11.06
CA VAL A 235 8.45 -7.38 10.13
C VAL A 235 9.65 -8.32 10.20
N GLN A 236 10.87 -7.76 10.25
CA GLN A 236 12.10 -8.55 10.33
C GLN A 236 12.13 -9.38 11.62
N GLU A 237 11.82 -8.78 12.76
CA GLU A 237 11.79 -9.47 14.05
C GLU A 237 10.68 -10.52 14.09
N LEU A 238 9.50 -10.23 13.55
CA LEU A 238 8.42 -11.21 13.40
C LEU A 238 8.87 -12.43 12.59
N ASN A 239 9.49 -12.17 11.44
CA ASN A 239 9.99 -13.22 10.55
C ASN A 239 11.13 -14.03 11.19
N LEU A 240 12.01 -13.40 11.98
CA LEU A 240 13.06 -14.09 12.74
C LEU A 240 12.47 -14.95 13.87
N LEU A 241 11.48 -14.40 14.61
CA LEU A 241 10.82 -15.09 15.71
C LEU A 241 10.09 -16.34 15.21
N TYR A 242 9.35 -16.24 14.11
CA TYR A 242 8.56 -17.32 13.54
C TYR A 242 9.28 -18.13 12.44
N LYS A 243 10.55 -17.81 12.17
CA LYS A 243 11.39 -18.48 11.16
C LYS A 243 10.75 -18.53 9.78
N CYS A 244 10.19 -17.39 9.36
CA CYS A 244 9.53 -17.27 8.08
C CYS A 244 10.55 -17.33 6.93
N ASN A 245 10.33 -18.25 5.99
CA ASN A 245 11.15 -18.36 4.76
C ASN A 245 10.52 -17.64 3.56
N SER A 246 9.22 -17.35 3.63
CA SER A 246 8.45 -16.65 2.60
C SER A 246 7.18 -16.08 3.22
N ALA A 247 6.66 -15.01 2.65
CA ALA A 247 5.34 -14.51 3.01
C ALA A 247 4.20 -15.28 2.30
N ILE A 248 3.00 -15.19 2.87
CA ILE A 248 1.81 -15.95 2.42
C ILE A 248 1.25 -15.39 1.12
N ALA A 249 1.01 -14.08 1.07
CA ALA A 249 0.39 -13.40 -0.06
C ALA A 249 1.40 -12.73 -1.00
N PHE A 250 2.67 -12.57 -0.62
CA PHE A 250 3.69 -12.04 -1.53
C PHE A 250 4.09 -13.07 -2.60
N MET A 251 4.12 -12.65 -3.86
CA MET A 251 4.48 -13.53 -4.98
C MET A 251 5.77 -13.12 -5.69
N PHE A 252 5.93 -11.83 -6.01
CA PHE A 252 7.03 -11.36 -6.84
C PHE A 252 7.33 -9.87 -6.62
N TYR A 253 8.60 -9.50 -6.74
CA TYR A 253 9.11 -8.12 -6.74
C TYR A 253 10.28 -8.00 -7.72
N CYS A 254 10.33 -6.89 -8.47
CA CYS A 254 11.47 -6.56 -9.33
C CYS A 254 11.60 -5.04 -9.56
N ASP A 255 12.75 -4.47 -9.18
CA ASP A 255 13.18 -3.08 -9.39
C ASP A 255 14.31 -2.96 -10.43
N PHE A 256 14.69 -4.07 -11.05
CA PHE A 256 15.77 -4.19 -12.02
C PHE A 256 17.19 -3.81 -11.54
N SER A 257 17.39 -3.47 -10.27
CA SER A 257 18.70 -3.10 -9.70
C SER A 257 19.74 -4.21 -9.84
N ASN A 258 19.29 -5.48 -9.81
CA ASN A 258 20.13 -6.67 -9.96
C ASN A 258 19.85 -7.43 -11.27
N GLY A 259 19.45 -6.72 -12.33
CA GLY A 259 19.11 -7.30 -13.64
C GLY A 259 17.63 -7.69 -13.76
N MET A 260 17.29 -8.59 -14.69
CA MET A 260 15.89 -8.87 -15.06
C MET A 260 15.11 -9.74 -14.05
N CYS A 261 15.57 -9.94 -12.81
CA CYS A 261 14.86 -10.75 -11.80
C CYS A 261 14.41 -12.14 -12.29
N GLN A 262 15.26 -12.79 -13.11
CA GLN A 262 15.01 -14.07 -13.79
C GLN A 262 13.85 -14.05 -14.82
N MET A 263 13.28 -12.89 -15.13
CA MET A 263 12.31 -12.73 -16.19
C MET A 263 12.92 -13.06 -17.56
N VAL A 264 12.09 -13.61 -18.45
CA VAL A 264 12.51 -14.03 -19.78
C VAL A 264 11.95 -13.07 -20.82
N GLN A 265 12.82 -12.59 -21.71
CA GLN A 265 12.38 -11.81 -22.87
C GLN A 265 12.21 -12.69 -24.11
N CYS A 266 11.13 -12.46 -24.84
CA CYS A 266 10.85 -13.09 -26.13
C CYS A 266 10.60 -11.98 -27.16
N SER A 267 11.29 -12.03 -28.30
CA SER A 267 11.10 -11.03 -29.35
C SER A 267 11.00 -11.67 -30.74
N GLN A 268 10.16 -11.07 -31.58
CA GLN A 268 9.97 -11.44 -32.99
C GLN A 268 10.86 -10.64 -33.95
N SER A 269 11.35 -9.45 -33.57
CA SER A 269 12.17 -8.58 -34.42
C SER A 269 13.16 -7.74 -33.58
N GLY A 270 13.88 -6.79 -34.17
CA GLY A 270 14.96 -6.04 -33.51
C GLY A 270 14.58 -5.18 -32.29
N THR A 271 13.31 -5.21 -31.85
CA THR A 271 12.83 -4.58 -30.62
C THR A 271 12.88 -5.60 -29.48
N SER A 272 13.58 -5.29 -28.38
CA SER A 272 13.67 -6.18 -27.22
C SER A 272 13.58 -5.37 -25.93
N TRP A 273 13.14 -6.01 -24.86
CA TRP A 273 13.24 -5.45 -23.53
C TRP A 273 14.71 -5.34 -23.12
N GLN A 274 15.12 -4.18 -22.63
CA GLN A 274 16.51 -3.91 -22.22
C GLN A 274 16.52 -3.20 -20.88
N VAL A 275 17.33 -3.70 -19.95
CA VAL A 275 17.59 -2.99 -18.69
C VAL A 275 18.51 -1.82 -19.00
N VAL A 276 18.06 -0.62 -18.66
CA VAL A 276 18.70 0.65 -18.98
C VAL A 276 18.61 1.60 -17.79
N THR A 277 19.40 2.67 -17.80
CA THR A 277 19.38 3.69 -16.74
C THR A 277 18.72 5.00 -17.19
N GLN A 278 18.54 5.17 -18.51
CA GLN A 278 17.91 6.34 -19.14
C GLN A 278 17.53 6.01 -20.58
N VAL A 279 16.54 6.71 -21.13
CA VAL A 279 16.10 6.56 -22.52
C VAL A 279 15.88 7.94 -23.16
N ASN A 280 16.22 8.06 -24.45
CA ASN A 280 15.90 9.26 -25.24
C ASN A 280 14.37 9.43 -25.34
N GLY A 281 13.87 10.63 -25.05
CA GLY A 281 12.42 10.88 -24.96
C GLY A 281 11.81 10.55 -23.58
N GLY A 282 12.62 10.02 -22.66
CA GLY A 282 12.23 9.71 -21.29
C GLY A 282 11.95 8.23 -21.05
N PRO A 283 12.07 7.77 -19.79
CA PRO A 283 12.45 8.58 -18.63
C PRO A 283 13.98 8.78 -18.52
N SER A 284 14.40 9.83 -17.81
CA SER A 284 15.81 10.16 -17.59
C SER A 284 16.47 9.37 -16.45
N SER A 285 15.66 8.68 -15.65
CA SER A 285 16.06 7.82 -14.54
C SER A 285 14.94 6.79 -14.30
N ASP A 286 15.27 5.75 -13.55
CA ASP A 286 14.32 4.78 -12.99
C ASP A 286 13.32 5.44 -12.03
N HIS A 287 12.31 4.67 -11.59
CA HIS A 287 11.37 5.09 -10.56
C HIS A 287 11.92 4.81 -9.15
N THR A 288 12.59 3.67 -8.97
CA THR A 288 13.11 3.16 -7.68
C THR A 288 13.84 4.24 -6.89
N THR A 289 14.78 4.95 -7.53
CA THR A 289 15.70 5.91 -6.91
C THR A 289 15.30 7.38 -7.04
N LEU A 290 14.07 7.66 -7.50
CA LEU A 290 13.55 9.03 -7.56
C LEU A 290 13.60 9.71 -6.19
N PRO A 291 13.81 11.04 -6.14
CA PRO A 291 13.85 11.78 -4.89
C PRO A 291 12.52 11.67 -4.13
N SER A 292 12.61 11.35 -2.85
CA SER A 292 11.48 11.30 -1.92
C SER A 292 11.41 12.55 -1.04
N GLY A 293 10.20 13.08 -0.85
CA GLY A 293 9.93 14.26 -0.04
C GLY A 293 10.70 15.50 -0.51
N ASN A 294 11.57 16.03 0.36
CA ASN A 294 12.50 17.12 0.04
C ASN A 294 13.93 16.61 -0.25
N GLY A 295 14.10 15.31 -0.45
CA GLY A 295 15.37 14.70 -0.78
C GLY A 295 15.92 15.20 -2.11
N ASN A 296 17.25 15.27 -2.20
CA ASN A 296 17.91 15.46 -3.49
C ASN A 296 17.89 14.14 -4.27
N ASN A 297 18.13 14.20 -5.59
CA ASN A 297 18.32 13.01 -6.40
C ASN A 297 19.36 12.10 -5.73
N SER A 298 19.06 10.80 -5.66
CA SER A 298 20.05 9.82 -5.24
C SER A 298 21.27 9.94 -6.16
N GLN A 299 22.48 9.73 -5.62
CA GLN A 299 23.68 9.55 -6.44
C GLN A 299 23.79 8.12 -6.94
N GLU A 300 22.82 7.26 -6.61
CA GLU A 300 22.80 5.86 -6.99
C GLU A 300 22.30 5.73 -8.43
N VAL A 301 22.95 4.87 -9.19
CA VAL A 301 22.52 4.55 -10.55
C VAL A 301 21.38 3.55 -10.42
N GLY A 302 20.15 4.00 -10.63
CA GLY A 302 19.00 3.11 -10.72
C GLY A 302 18.77 2.58 -12.14
N TYR A 303 18.02 1.49 -12.22
CA TYR A 303 17.80 0.72 -13.44
C TYR A 303 16.30 0.50 -13.63
N PHE A 304 15.87 0.44 -14.88
CA PHE A 304 14.51 0.07 -15.27
C PHE A 304 14.57 -0.71 -16.58
N ILE A 305 13.46 -1.34 -16.97
CA ILE A 305 13.41 -2.08 -18.24
C ILE A 305 12.60 -1.32 -19.30
N HIS A 306 13.13 -1.26 -20.52
CA HIS A 306 12.56 -0.50 -21.63
C HIS A 306 12.41 -1.34 -22.88
N ALA A 307 11.27 -1.21 -23.56
CA ALA A 307 11.04 -1.74 -24.90
C ALA A 307 10.79 -0.57 -25.87
N SER A 308 11.72 -0.38 -26.80
CA SER A 308 11.63 0.70 -27.78
C SER A 308 10.70 0.34 -28.95
N THR A 309 9.83 1.28 -29.32
CA THR A 309 8.98 1.26 -30.51
C THR A 309 9.42 2.27 -31.57
N ALA A 310 10.56 2.95 -31.36
CA ALA A 310 11.12 3.95 -32.26
C ALA A 310 11.59 3.36 -33.61
N SER A 311 11.83 2.05 -33.64
CA SER A 311 12.13 1.29 -34.85
C SER A 311 11.22 0.06 -34.95
N GLY A 312 11.19 -0.59 -36.10
CA GLY A 312 10.29 -1.71 -36.39
C GLY A 312 9.07 -1.31 -37.21
N GLN A 313 8.25 -2.31 -37.56
CA GLN A 313 7.01 -2.14 -38.33
C GLN A 313 5.78 -2.13 -37.40
N GLU A 314 4.68 -1.56 -37.88
CA GLU A 314 3.39 -1.67 -37.18
C GLU A 314 3.06 -3.15 -36.91
N GLY A 315 2.71 -3.46 -35.67
CA GLY A 315 2.43 -4.82 -35.22
C GLY A 315 3.64 -5.59 -34.69
N ASP A 316 4.87 -5.09 -34.85
CA ASP A 316 6.04 -5.65 -34.18
C ASP A 316 5.81 -5.66 -32.67
N SER A 317 6.25 -6.73 -32.00
CA SER A 317 6.01 -6.89 -30.57
C SER A 317 7.12 -7.64 -29.85
N THR A 318 7.28 -7.33 -28.57
CA THR A 318 8.21 -7.99 -27.65
C THR A 318 7.52 -8.28 -26.32
N GLN A 319 7.86 -9.42 -25.71
CA GLN A 319 7.29 -9.90 -24.47
C GLN A 319 8.36 -10.01 -23.39
N LEU A 320 7.96 -9.70 -22.16
CA LEU A 320 8.69 -9.95 -20.93
C LEU A 320 7.81 -10.82 -20.04
N GLU A 321 8.29 -12.01 -19.70
CA GLU A 321 7.55 -13.02 -18.94
C GLU A 321 8.17 -13.18 -17.55
N THR A 322 7.36 -13.15 -16.49
CA THR A 322 7.81 -13.48 -15.13
C THR A 322 8.21 -14.94 -15.01
N ASN A 323 8.82 -15.32 -13.88
CA ASN A 323 8.85 -16.72 -13.47
C ASN A 323 7.44 -17.30 -13.32
N ILE A 324 7.31 -18.62 -13.46
CA ILE A 324 6.06 -19.33 -13.15
C ILE A 324 5.82 -19.24 -11.64
N MET A 325 4.64 -18.78 -11.25
CA MET A 325 4.21 -18.62 -9.88
C MET A 325 2.98 -19.48 -9.60
N SER A 326 2.82 -19.93 -8.37
CA SER A 326 1.67 -20.70 -7.92
C SER A 326 0.85 -19.88 -6.92
N PRO A 327 -0.45 -19.67 -7.15
CA PRO A 327 -1.36 -19.15 -6.13
C PRO A 327 -1.35 -20.06 -4.89
N LYS A 328 -1.33 -19.45 -3.71
CA LYS A 328 -1.29 -20.12 -2.40
C LYS A 328 -2.58 -19.90 -1.61
N ARG A 329 -3.35 -18.85 -1.91
CA ARG A 329 -4.59 -18.52 -1.19
C ARG A 329 -5.80 -19.16 -1.86
N GLU A 330 -6.83 -19.43 -1.06
CA GLU A 330 -8.11 -19.96 -1.57
C GLU A 330 -8.83 -18.95 -2.48
N CYS A 331 -8.72 -17.66 -2.18
CA CYS A 331 -9.22 -16.62 -3.05
C CYS A 331 -8.26 -16.40 -4.20
N ASN A 332 -8.69 -16.80 -5.41
CA ASN A 332 -7.97 -16.62 -6.67
C ASN A 332 -8.03 -15.15 -7.13
N VAL A 333 -7.43 -14.27 -6.33
CA VAL A 333 -7.29 -12.83 -6.62
C VAL A 333 -5.84 -12.45 -6.39
N GLN A 334 -5.26 -11.77 -7.37
CA GLN A 334 -3.94 -11.18 -7.24
C GLN A 334 -3.98 -9.74 -7.72
N CYS A 335 -3.14 -8.90 -7.13
CA CYS A 335 -2.92 -7.55 -7.56
C CYS A 335 -1.50 -7.44 -8.12
N LEU A 336 -1.42 -7.16 -9.42
CA LEU A 336 -0.21 -6.70 -10.06
C LEU A 336 -0.16 -5.18 -9.95
N GLN A 337 0.93 -4.65 -9.42
CA GLN A 337 1.24 -3.22 -9.46
C GLN A 337 2.62 -3.02 -10.11
N PHE A 338 2.76 -1.96 -10.89
CA PHE A 338 4.05 -1.56 -11.48
C PHE A 338 3.98 -0.09 -11.89
N TYR A 339 5.14 0.54 -12.02
CA TYR A 339 5.25 1.86 -12.61
C TYR A 339 5.55 1.76 -14.09
N TYR A 340 4.93 2.60 -14.92
CA TYR A 340 5.24 2.70 -16.34
C TYR A 340 5.55 4.12 -16.78
N TYR A 341 6.33 4.25 -17.84
CA TYR A 341 6.57 5.52 -18.55
C TYR A 341 6.39 5.30 -20.05
N HIS A 342 5.53 6.09 -20.68
CA HIS A 342 5.26 6.04 -22.11
C HIS A 342 5.93 7.22 -22.82
N SER A 343 6.96 6.93 -23.61
CA SER A 343 7.69 7.86 -24.49
C SER A 343 7.47 7.57 -25.99
N GLY A 344 6.54 6.68 -26.30
CA GLY A 344 6.22 6.23 -27.65
C GLY A 344 5.17 7.07 -28.37
N ASP A 345 4.63 6.52 -29.46
CA ASP A 345 3.48 7.09 -30.17
C ASP A 345 2.16 6.72 -29.48
N GLU A 346 1.11 7.53 -29.61
CA GLU A 346 -0.18 7.27 -28.96
C GLU A 346 -0.86 5.96 -29.38
N SER A 347 -0.48 5.41 -30.53
CA SER A 347 -0.94 4.13 -31.06
C SER A 347 -0.13 2.92 -30.57
N ASP A 348 0.99 3.13 -29.87
CA ASP A 348 1.73 2.03 -29.25
C ASP A 348 0.94 1.47 -28.05
N GLU A 349 1.08 0.17 -27.80
CA GLU A 349 0.31 -0.54 -26.78
C GLU A 349 1.24 -1.27 -25.81
N LEU A 350 0.95 -1.17 -24.51
CA LEU A 350 1.45 -2.09 -23.49
C LEU A 350 0.29 -2.98 -23.02
N ASN A 351 0.31 -4.24 -23.44
CA ASN A 351 -0.68 -5.25 -23.11
C ASN A 351 -0.19 -6.12 -21.94
N ILE A 352 -1.08 -6.36 -20.97
CA ILE A 352 -0.83 -7.16 -19.78
C ILE A 352 -1.63 -8.44 -19.91
N TRP A 353 -0.94 -9.57 -19.86
CA TRP A 353 -1.54 -10.89 -19.96
C TRP A 353 -1.17 -11.73 -18.75
N ILE A 354 -1.97 -12.77 -18.50
CA ILE A 354 -1.50 -13.92 -17.74
C ILE A 354 -1.46 -15.15 -18.64
N ARG A 355 -0.42 -15.96 -18.48
CA ARG A 355 -0.28 -17.27 -19.10
C ARG A 355 -0.51 -18.31 -18.02
N GLU A 356 -1.63 -19.03 -18.05
CA GLU A 356 -1.97 -20.07 -17.09
C GLU A 356 -1.69 -21.47 -17.64
N PHE A 357 -1.08 -22.32 -16.82
CA PHE A 357 -0.70 -23.68 -17.15
C PHE A 357 -1.68 -24.67 -16.54
N GLN A 358 -2.12 -25.67 -17.32
CA GLN A 358 -3.08 -26.65 -16.81
C GLN A 358 -2.47 -27.57 -15.74
N ASP A 359 -1.21 -27.96 -15.95
CA ASP A 359 -0.39 -28.83 -15.10
C ASP A 359 1.10 -28.67 -15.48
N GLU A 360 1.99 -29.41 -14.83
CA GLU A 360 3.44 -29.37 -15.06
C GLU A 360 3.87 -29.87 -16.47
N GLN A 361 3.00 -30.59 -17.20
CA GLN A 361 3.29 -31.05 -18.56
C GLN A 361 2.91 -30.01 -19.62
N ASP A 362 2.01 -29.09 -19.28
CA ASP A 362 1.66 -27.96 -20.14
C ASP A 362 2.83 -26.96 -20.19
N THR A 363 3.65 -27.06 -21.25
CA THR A 363 4.76 -26.13 -21.47
C THR A 363 4.37 -24.88 -22.25
N THR A 364 3.11 -24.77 -22.68
CA THR A 364 2.66 -23.67 -23.56
C THR A 364 1.83 -22.66 -22.79
N GLY A 365 0.93 -23.14 -21.93
CA GLY A 365 -0.05 -22.35 -21.19
C GLY A 365 -1.07 -21.66 -22.10
N THR A 366 -2.16 -21.20 -21.50
CA THR A 366 -3.20 -20.41 -22.14
C THR A 366 -3.04 -18.95 -21.76
N LEU A 367 -2.97 -18.05 -22.75
CA LEU A 367 -2.93 -16.60 -22.53
C LEU A 367 -4.34 -16.04 -22.30
N ARG A 368 -4.48 -15.16 -21.32
CA ARG A 368 -5.69 -14.35 -21.07
C ARG A 368 -5.30 -12.88 -21.03
N HIS A 369 -6.02 -12.05 -21.78
CA HIS A 369 -5.81 -10.61 -21.79
C HIS A 369 -6.40 -10.02 -20.52
N MET A 370 -5.60 -9.31 -19.75
CA MET A 370 -6.01 -8.76 -18.46
C MET A 370 -6.23 -7.26 -18.56
N ASP A 371 -5.31 -6.55 -19.22
CA ASP A 371 -5.39 -5.10 -19.34
C ASP A 371 -4.53 -4.56 -20.49
N GLN A 372 -4.78 -3.32 -20.88
CA GLN A 372 -4.05 -2.63 -21.96
C GLN A 372 -3.88 -1.15 -21.63
N ILE A 373 -2.64 -0.65 -21.80
CA ILE A 373 -2.28 0.77 -21.69
C ILE A 373 -1.98 1.31 -23.09
N THR A 374 -2.68 2.38 -23.47
CA THR A 374 -2.50 3.14 -24.73
C THR A 374 -2.71 4.64 -24.48
N GLY A 375 -2.44 5.45 -25.50
CA GLY A 375 -2.73 6.88 -25.48
C GLY A 375 -1.49 7.76 -25.33
N SER A 376 -1.68 9.01 -24.91
CA SER A 376 -0.64 10.04 -24.96
C SER A 376 0.61 9.70 -24.13
N LEU A 377 1.74 10.31 -24.52
CA LEU A 377 2.99 10.23 -23.76
C LEU A 377 2.80 10.69 -22.32
N THR A 378 3.55 10.08 -21.40
CA THR A 378 3.60 10.46 -19.99
C THR A 378 4.77 11.40 -19.73
N SER A 379 4.60 12.36 -18.81
CA SER A 379 5.68 13.22 -18.32
C SER A 379 6.35 12.72 -17.03
N HIS A 380 5.68 11.78 -16.34
CA HIS A 380 6.11 11.20 -15.08
C HIS A 380 5.87 9.69 -15.13
N TRP A 381 6.61 8.93 -14.32
CA TRP A 381 6.26 7.54 -14.03
C TRP A 381 4.83 7.45 -13.49
N LYS A 382 4.07 6.46 -13.96
CA LYS A 382 2.66 6.26 -13.60
C LYS A 382 2.47 4.92 -12.93
N LEU A 383 1.92 4.93 -11.71
CA LEU A 383 1.51 3.69 -11.06
C LEU A 383 0.30 3.10 -11.77
N HIS A 384 0.36 1.79 -12.05
CA HIS A 384 -0.74 1.05 -12.65
C HIS A 384 -1.04 -0.21 -11.84
N HIS A 385 -2.33 -0.50 -11.67
CA HIS A 385 -2.82 -1.68 -10.96
C HIS A 385 -3.64 -2.55 -11.91
N VAL A 386 -3.41 -3.86 -11.88
CA VAL A 386 -4.14 -4.85 -12.68
C VAL A 386 -4.62 -5.97 -11.77
N SER A 387 -5.95 -6.10 -11.68
CA SER A 387 -6.60 -7.20 -10.96
C SER A 387 -6.48 -8.50 -11.77
N LEU A 388 -5.82 -9.50 -11.20
CA LEU A 388 -5.63 -10.83 -11.79
C LEU A 388 -6.44 -11.88 -11.02
N ASN A 389 -6.84 -12.96 -11.71
CA ASN A 389 -7.60 -14.06 -11.12
C ASN A 389 -7.05 -15.43 -11.51
N ALA A 390 -5.72 -15.58 -11.44
CA ALA A 390 -5.10 -16.86 -11.74
C ALA A 390 -5.48 -17.89 -10.66
N ASN A 391 -5.89 -19.09 -11.09
CA ASN A 391 -6.28 -20.19 -10.19
C ASN A 391 -5.37 -21.43 -10.33
N LYS A 392 -4.36 -21.33 -11.19
CA LYS A 392 -3.34 -22.34 -11.45
C LYS A 392 -1.98 -21.67 -11.51
N GLN A 393 -0.94 -22.47 -11.74
CA GLN A 393 0.38 -21.93 -12.06
C GLN A 393 0.28 -20.95 -13.23
N PHE A 394 0.89 -19.78 -13.08
CA PHE A 394 0.80 -18.73 -14.09
C PHE A 394 2.07 -17.88 -14.19
N GLN A 395 2.20 -17.17 -15.30
CA GLN A 395 3.14 -16.07 -15.49
C GLN A 395 2.38 -14.80 -15.83
N VAL A 396 2.89 -13.66 -15.43
CA VAL A 396 2.50 -12.36 -16.02
C VAL A 396 3.36 -12.13 -17.25
N VAL A 397 2.73 -11.68 -18.34
CA VAL A 397 3.40 -11.35 -19.60
C VAL A 397 3.11 -9.90 -19.95
N PHE A 398 4.16 -9.10 -19.97
CA PHE A 398 4.12 -7.72 -20.47
C PHE A 398 4.48 -7.71 -21.95
N GLN A 399 3.56 -7.27 -22.80
CA GLN A 399 3.77 -7.21 -24.23
C GLN A 399 3.70 -5.77 -24.72
N VAL A 400 4.80 -5.26 -25.27
CA VAL A 400 4.79 -4.01 -26.02
C VAL A 400 4.53 -4.33 -27.48
N ARG A 401 3.60 -3.60 -28.09
CA ARG A 401 3.27 -3.68 -29.51
C ARG A 401 3.36 -2.31 -30.16
N LYS A 402 4.10 -2.24 -31.25
CA LYS A 402 4.26 -1.01 -32.02
C LYS A 402 2.99 -0.69 -32.80
N GLY A 403 2.50 0.54 -32.68
CA GLY A 403 1.39 1.08 -33.44
C GLY A 403 1.78 1.60 -34.82
N ALA A 404 0.80 2.15 -35.54
CA ALA A 404 0.98 2.70 -36.89
C ALA A 404 1.81 3.99 -36.90
N GLY A 405 1.87 4.70 -35.78
CA GLY A 405 2.51 6.00 -35.67
C GLY A 405 4.04 5.95 -35.50
N SER A 406 4.64 7.14 -35.62
CA SER A 406 6.08 7.33 -35.55
C SER A 406 6.52 7.62 -34.12
N SER A 407 6.96 6.59 -33.42
CA SER A 407 7.48 6.69 -32.06
C SER A 407 8.92 7.24 -32.01
N THR A 408 9.24 7.96 -30.94
CA THR A 408 10.59 8.42 -30.61
C THR A 408 11.21 7.69 -29.41
N GLY A 409 10.44 6.83 -28.74
CA GLY A 409 10.82 6.13 -27.52
C GLY A 409 10.16 4.74 -27.45
N GLY A 410 9.30 4.53 -26.46
CA GLY A 410 8.53 3.29 -26.27
C GLY A 410 7.91 3.21 -24.88
N PHE A 411 7.83 2.00 -24.32
CA PHE A 411 7.35 1.79 -22.95
C PHE A 411 8.49 1.37 -22.03
N SER A 412 8.52 1.97 -20.85
CA SER A 412 9.40 1.59 -19.75
C SER A 412 8.56 1.12 -18.58
N ILE A 413 9.01 0.09 -17.86
CA ILE A 413 8.37 -0.38 -16.63
C ILE A 413 9.40 -0.55 -15.53
N ASP A 414 8.97 -0.36 -14.29
CA ASP A 414 9.80 -0.46 -13.09
C ASP A 414 8.96 -0.83 -11.85
N ASP A 415 9.61 -1.20 -10.75
CA ASP A 415 8.99 -1.48 -9.44
C ASP A 415 7.78 -2.45 -9.51
N ILE A 416 7.96 -3.58 -10.21
CA ILE A 416 6.92 -4.59 -10.39
C ILE A 416 6.70 -5.32 -9.07
N ASN A 417 5.47 -5.34 -8.55
CA ASN A 417 5.07 -6.13 -7.40
C ASN A 417 3.82 -6.96 -7.72
N ILE A 418 3.81 -8.22 -7.27
CA ILE A 418 2.65 -9.12 -7.37
C ILE A 418 2.35 -9.69 -6.00
N SER A 419 1.09 -9.57 -5.58
CA SER A 419 0.60 -10.14 -4.33
C SER A 419 -0.79 -10.76 -4.49
N GLU A 420 -1.12 -11.77 -3.70
CA GLU A 420 -2.44 -12.41 -3.62
C GLU A 420 -3.39 -11.60 -2.74
N THR A 421 -3.62 -10.35 -3.15
CA THR A 421 -4.55 -9.41 -2.53
C THR A 421 -5.41 -8.74 -3.60
N GLU A 422 -6.45 -8.05 -3.17
CA GLU A 422 -7.28 -7.25 -4.04
C GLU A 422 -6.62 -5.90 -4.36
N CYS A 423 -6.67 -5.49 -5.63
CA CYS A 423 -6.23 -4.15 -6.02
C CYS A 423 -7.17 -3.06 -5.48
N PRO A 424 -6.66 -1.83 -5.25
CA PRO A 424 -7.53 -0.70 -4.93
C PRO A 424 -8.54 -0.45 -6.07
N HIS A 425 -9.75 -0.03 -5.71
CA HIS A 425 -10.80 0.28 -6.69
C HIS A 425 -10.52 1.59 -7.45
N VAL A 426 -9.80 2.53 -6.83
CA VAL A 426 -9.34 3.77 -7.48
C VAL A 426 -7.87 3.97 -7.13
N THR A 427 -7.09 4.34 -8.16
CA THR A 427 -5.75 4.91 -8.01
C THR A 427 -5.74 6.28 -8.66
N LEU A 428 -5.49 7.32 -7.87
CA LEU A 428 -5.43 8.71 -8.32
C LEU A 428 -4.04 9.28 -8.02
N GLN A 429 -3.19 9.33 -9.05
CA GLN A 429 -1.88 9.96 -8.97
C GLN A 429 -1.99 11.46 -9.29
N ILE A 430 -1.38 12.29 -8.45
CA ILE A 430 -1.29 13.74 -8.66
C ILE A 430 0.19 14.11 -8.77
N ASP A 431 0.63 14.42 -9.98
CA ASP A 431 1.99 14.89 -10.25
C ASP A 431 2.17 16.36 -9.85
N ASP A 432 3.41 16.72 -9.53
CA ASP A 432 3.79 18.05 -9.07
C ASP A 432 2.94 18.54 -7.88
N LEU A 433 2.57 17.63 -6.97
CA LEU A 433 1.57 17.89 -5.94
C LEU A 433 1.95 19.09 -5.07
N LYS A 434 3.21 19.20 -4.65
CA LYS A 434 3.70 20.34 -3.84
C LYS A 434 3.43 21.68 -4.52
N ASN A 435 3.75 21.77 -5.82
CA ASN A 435 3.50 22.98 -6.59
C ASN A 435 1.99 23.24 -6.68
N ARG A 436 1.21 22.24 -7.11
CA ARG A 436 -0.26 22.35 -7.21
C ARG A 436 -0.91 22.77 -5.91
N LEU A 437 -0.46 22.23 -4.78
CA LEU A 437 -0.97 22.56 -3.45
C LEU A 437 -0.77 24.04 -3.15
N THR A 438 0.43 24.57 -3.42
CA THR A 438 0.78 25.97 -3.12
C THR A 438 0.23 26.99 -4.11
N THR A 439 0.05 26.63 -5.39
CA THR A 439 -0.36 27.57 -6.44
C THR A 439 -1.85 27.57 -6.74
N SER A 440 -2.56 26.48 -6.44
CA SER A 440 -4.00 26.38 -6.71
C SER A 440 -4.80 27.19 -5.69
N ALA A 441 -6.01 27.61 -6.09
CA ALA A 441 -6.94 28.20 -5.15
C ALA A 441 -7.28 27.18 -4.04
N SER A 442 -7.31 27.63 -2.79
CA SER A 442 -7.70 26.75 -1.67
C SER A 442 -9.11 26.20 -1.91
N GLY A 443 -9.29 24.89 -1.72
CA GLY A 443 -10.51 24.17 -2.06
C GLY A 443 -10.58 23.67 -3.52
N THR A 444 -9.48 23.73 -4.28
CA THR A 444 -9.42 23.11 -5.62
C THR A 444 -9.64 21.61 -5.50
N ILE A 445 -10.55 21.05 -6.31
CA ILE A 445 -10.94 19.65 -6.26
C ILE A 445 -10.43 18.91 -7.49
N ILE A 446 -9.74 17.79 -7.29
CA ILE A 446 -9.29 16.87 -8.33
C ILE A 446 -10.10 15.58 -8.18
N TYR A 447 -10.89 15.23 -9.18
CA TYR A 447 -11.74 14.04 -9.17
C TYR A 447 -11.08 12.86 -9.89
N SER A 448 -11.29 11.65 -9.38
CA SER A 448 -11.11 10.42 -10.15
C SER A 448 -12.20 10.31 -11.23
N PRO A 449 -11.99 9.45 -12.25
CA PRO A 449 -13.09 8.96 -13.09
C PRO A 449 -14.19 8.29 -12.25
N ARG A 450 -15.39 8.19 -12.84
CA ARG A 450 -16.51 7.42 -12.26
C ARG A 450 -16.15 5.94 -12.25
N GLN A 451 -16.37 5.30 -11.11
CA GLN A 451 -16.19 3.86 -10.88
C GLN A 451 -17.51 3.24 -10.40
N TYR A 452 -17.56 1.91 -10.40
CA TYR A 452 -18.67 1.14 -9.84
C TYR A 452 -18.14 0.19 -8.78
N SER A 453 -18.83 0.10 -7.64
CA SER A 453 -18.54 -0.92 -6.62
C SER A 453 -18.90 -2.32 -7.14
N LYS A 454 -18.48 -3.37 -6.43
CA LYS A 454 -18.83 -4.77 -6.78
C LYS A 454 -20.33 -5.01 -6.89
N GLU A 455 -21.11 -4.34 -6.05
CA GLU A 455 -22.57 -4.43 -6.04
C GLU A 455 -23.22 -3.53 -7.10
N GLY A 456 -22.47 -2.59 -7.67
CA GLY A 456 -22.93 -1.72 -8.74
C GLY A 456 -23.22 -0.27 -8.36
N TYR A 457 -22.85 0.19 -7.15
CA TYR A 457 -22.98 1.61 -6.78
C TYR A 457 -21.98 2.45 -7.56
N ALA A 458 -22.45 3.46 -8.29
CA ALA A 458 -21.56 4.40 -8.96
C ALA A 458 -20.96 5.39 -7.95
N PHE A 459 -19.65 5.63 -8.04
CA PHE A 459 -18.96 6.57 -7.17
C PHE A 459 -17.76 7.22 -7.87
N ARG A 460 -17.22 8.28 -7.26
CA ARG A 460 -15.89 8.83 -7.58
C ARG A 460 -15.21 9.31 -6.32
N VAL A 461 -13.90 9.45 -6.39
CA VAL A 461 -13.06 9.94 -5.31
C VAL A 461 -12.57 11.35 -5.66
N ALA A 462 -12.33 12.18 -4.65
CA ALA A 462 -11.82 13.51 -4.83
C ALA A 462 -10.69 13.81 -3.83
N VAL A 463 -9.64 14.46 -4.32
CA VAL A 463 -8.60 15.08 -3.49
C VAL A 463 -8.80 16.59 -3.55
N VAL A 464 -8.92 17.23 -2.37
CA VAL A 464 -9.13 18.66 -2.23
C VAL A 464 -7.87 19.32 -1.69
N LEU A 465 -7.40 20.36 -2.38
CA LEU A 465 -6.13 21.04 -2.09
C LEU A 465 -6.36 22.27 -1.19
N PHE A 466 -5.75 22.30 0.00
CA PHE A 466 -5.88 23.38 0.98
C PHE A 466 -4.55 24.05 1.33
N GLN A 467 -3.74 24.43 0.34
CA GLN A 467 -2.43 25.14 0.48
C GLN A 467 -1.33 24.40 1.26
N THR A 468 -1.60 23.96 2.48
CA THR A 468 -0.66 23.28 3.38
C THR A 468 -1.07 21.84 3.71
N TYR A 469 -2.27 21.41 3.29
CA TYR A 469 -2.75 20.04 3.49
C TYR A 469 -3.75 19.65 2.40
N VAL A 470 -4.00 18.34 2.29
CA VAL A 470 -4.98 17.75 1.37
C VAL A 470 -6.10 17.06 2.15
N GLY A 471 -7.32 17.18 1.63
CA GLY A 471 -8.46 16.38 2.04
C GLY A 471 -8.77 15.30 1.01
N MET A 472 -9.38 14.20 1.44
CA MET A 472 -9.75 13.10 0.57
C MET A 472 -11.21 12.68 0.84
N TYR A 473 -11.99 12.55 -0.22
CA TYR A 473 -13.44 12.40 -0.14
C TYR A 473 -13.97 11.40 -1.17
N VAL A 474 -15.08 10.73 -0.85
CA VAL A 474 -15.86 9.92 -1.79
C VAL A 474 -17.20 10.58 -2.06
N GLN A 475 -17.69 10.46 -3.29
CA GLN A 475 -19.01 10.92 -3.69
C GLN A 475 -19.74 9.79 -4.41
N LEU A 476 -20.91 9.40 -3.89
CA LEU A 476 -21.84 8.55 -4.64
C LEU A 476 -22.42 9.34 -5.82
N LEU A 477 -22.50 8.68 -6.95
CA LEU A 477 -23.03 9.21 -8.20
C LEU A 477 -24.26 8.41 -8.61
N SER A 478 -25.10 9.00 -9.46
CA SER A 478 -26.15 8.25 -10.13
C SER A 478 -25.53 7.30 -11.14
N GLY A 479 -25.91 6.03 -11.07
CA GLY A 479 -25.48 4.97 -11.98
C GLY A 479 -26.65 4.30 -12.69
N ASP A 480 -26.32 3.36 -13.57
CA ASP A 480 -27.30 2.58 -14.34
C ASP A 480 -28.02 1.53 -13.48
N ASN A 481 -27.40 1.14 -12.36
CA ASN A 481 -27.91 0.09 -11.47
C ASN A 481 -28.78 0.64 -10.34
N ASP A 482 -28.93 1.96 -10.21
CA ASP A 482 -29.52 2.63 -9.03
C ASP A 482 -30.90 2.09 -8.62
N ASP A 483 -31.72 1.67 -9.59
CA ASP A 483 -33.08 1.15 -9.37
C ASP A 483 -33.10 -0.25 -8.76
N GLN A 484 -31.98 -0.99 -8.84
CA GLN A 484 -31.84 -2.36 -8.31
C GLN A 484 -31.08 -2.39 -6.98
N LEU A 485 -30.47 -1.26 -6.59
CA LEU A 485 -29.64 -1.14 -5.40
C LEU A 485 -30.46 -0.80 -4.15
N GLU A 486 -29.95 -1.22 -3.00
CA GLU A 486 -30.52 -0.86 -1.71
C GLU A 486 -30.13 0.58 -1.33
N TRP A 487 -31.10 1.39 -0.91
CA TRP A 487 -30.86 2.75 -0.46
C TRP A 487 -31.49 2.97 0.92
N PRO A 488 -30.80 3.65 1.85
CA PRO A 488 -29.45 4.22 1.72
C PRO A 488 -28.33 3.17 1.62
N CYS A 489 -27.21 3.54 1.00
CA CYS A 489 -26.04 2.69 0.82
C CYS A 489 -25.30 2.51 2.17
N LEU A 490 -25.71 1.54 2.97
CA LEU A 490 -25.22 1.29 4.33
C LEU A 490 -24.25 0.10 4.39
N LYS A 491 -23.47 0.02 5.47
CA LYS A 491 -22.55 -1.09 5.79
C LYS A 491 -21.43 -1.27 4.77
N LYS A 492 -21.07 -0.19 4.07
CA LYS A 492 -19.96 -0.17 3.13
C LYS A 492 -18.76 0.48 3.79
N GLN A 493 -17.63 -0.20 3.83
CA GLN A 493 -16.39 0.39 4.30
C GLN A 493 -15.74 1.19 3.17
N MET A 494 -15.49 2.46 3.47
CA MET A 494 -14.82 3.42 2.60
C MET A 494 -13.41 3.58 3.12
N THR A 495 -12.43 3.06 2.39
CA THR A 495 -11.02 3.12 2.81
C THR A 495 -10.23 4.06 1.91
N PHE A 496 -9.61 5.06 2.54
CA PHE A 496 -8.78 6.08 1.92
C PHE A 496 -7.32 5.79 2.25
N GLN A 497 -6.44 5.83 1.26
CA GLN A 497 -5.03 5.52 1.42
C GLN A 497 -4.15 6.55 0.69
N LEU A 498 -3.08 6.97 1.34
CA LEU A 498 -1.95 7.65 0.72
C LEU A 498 -0.79 6.64 0.68
N LEU A 499 -0.37 6.28 -0.53
CA LEU A 499 0.62 5.25 -0.77
C LEU A 499 2.02 5.73 -0.38
N ASP A 500 2.70 4.97 0.47
CA ASP A 500 4.15 5.04 0.61
C ASP A 500 4.79 4.34 -0.60
N GLN A 501 5.39 5.08 -1.52
CA GLN A 501 5.84 4.59 -2.83
C GLN A 501 7.19 3.85 -2.75
N ASN A 502 7.38 3.09 -1.68
CA ASN A 502 8.53 2.22 -1.55
C ASN A 502 8.51 1.18 -2.68
N PRO A 503 9.66 0.94 -3.35
CA PRO A 503 9.79 -0.05 -4.42
C PRO A 503 9.20 -1.43 -4.08
N SER A 504 9.42 -1.91 -2.84
CA SER A 504 8.91 -3.20 -2.40
C SER A 504 7.63 -3.03 -1.59
N ILE A 505 6.55 -3.70 -2.01
CA ILE A 505 5.27 -3.69 -1.29
C ILE A 505 5.39 -4.16 0.16
N GLN A 506 6.37 -5.03 0.46
CA GLN A 506 6.61 -5.54 1.82
C GLN A 506 7.20 -4.49 2.76
N LEU A 507 7.74 -3.39 2.23
CA LEU A 507 8.37 -2.30 2.99
C LEU A 507 7.50 -1.05 3.06
N GLN A 508 6.37 -1.02 2.35
CA GLN A 508 5.46 0.12 2.36
C GLN A 508 4.85 0.31 3.75
N MET A 509 4.77 1.56 4.20
CA MET A 509 4.08 1.98 5.42
C MET A 509 3.05 3.06 5.06
N SER A 510 1.99 2.64 4.36
CA SER A 510 1.02 3.57 3.78
C SER A 510 0.12 4.19 4.85
N LYS A 511 -0.27 5.46 4.68
CA LYS A 511 -1.28 6.08 5.56
C LYS A 511 -2.66 5.64 5.11
N GLN A 512 -3.47 5.11 6.02
CA GLN A 512 -4.82 4.65 5.70
C GLN A 512 -5.83 5.02 6.77
N TRP A 513 -6.98 5.57 6.36
CA TRP A 513 -8.15 5.77 7.22
C TRP A 513 -9.41 5.18 6.58
N SER A 514 -10.29 4.65 7.41
CA SER A 514 -11.51 4.00 6.95
C SER A 514 -12.69 4.34 7.84
N PHE A 515 -13.87 4.50 7.24
CA PHE A 515 -15.14 4.53 7.98
C PHE A 515 -16.17 3.64 7.29
N THR A 516 -17.21 3.25 8.03
CA THR A 516 -18.32 2.46 7.48
C THR A 516 -19.58 3.32 7.33
N THR A 517 -20.24 3.24 6.18
CA THR A 517 -21.48 3.99 5.93
C THR A 517 -22.59 3.55 6.90
N SER A 518 -23.18 4.52 7.59
CA SER A 518 -24.16 4.28 8.66
C SER A 518 -25.38 5.17 8.54
N GLN A 519 -26.47 4.76 9.19
CA GLN A 519 -27.71 5.55 9.28
C GLN A 519 -27.55 6.87 10.04
N TYR A 520 -26.45 7.03 10.81
CA TYR A 520 -26.17 8.23 11.59
C TYR A 520 -25.50 9.33 10.75
N HIS A 521 -25.03 9.01 9.56
CA HIS A 521 -24.47 9.96 8.62
C HIS A 521 -25.60 10.70 7.91
N VAL A 522 -26.06 11.79 8.52
CA VAL A 522 -27.17 12.62 8.03
C VAL A 522 -26.74 14.08 7.87
N THR A 523 -27.38 14.79 6.93
CA THR A 523 -27.26 16.25 6.81
C THR A 523 -27.91 16.95 8.00
N SER A 524 -27.71 18.27 8.11
CA SER A 524 -28.43 19.11 9.09
C SER A 524 -29.97 19.08 8.93
N SER A 525 -30.47 18.69 7.76
CA SER A 525 -31.90 18.48 7.50
C SER A 525 -32.40 17.07 7.86
N GLY A 526 -31.53 16.18 8.34
CA GLY A 526 -31.84 14.78 8.66
C GLY A 526 -31.87 13.84 7.46
N THR A 527 -31.42 14.28 6.28
CA THR A 527 -31.35 13.43 5.08
C THR A 527 -30.09 12.57 5.13
N SER A 528 -30.19 11.26 4.87
CA SER A 528 -29.01 10.39 4.82
C SER A 528 -28.02 10.85 3.74
N LEU A 529 -26.73 10.92 4.11
CA LEU A 529 -25.63 11.24 3.19
C LEU A 529 -25.42 10.17 2.12
N TRP A 530 -25.94 8.96 2.35
CA TRP A 530 -25.81 7.78 1.48
C TRP A 530 -27.11 7.48 0.74
N SER A 531 -27.96 8.48 0.54
CA SER A 531 -29.19 8.35 -0.24
C SER A 531 -28.91 8.26 -1.74
N ASN A 532 -29.89 7.80 -2.52
CA ASN A 532 -29.78 7.72 -3.97
C ASN A 532 -29.49 9.14 -4.57
N PRO A 533 -28.38 9.33 -5.30
CA PRO A 533 -28.02 10.63 -5.87
C PRO A 533 -29.04 11.17 -6.88
N ARG A 534 -29.82 10.33 -7.58
CA ARG A 534 -30.91 10.80 -8.47
C ARG A 534 -32.03 11.49 -7.70
N GLN A 535 -32.24 11.14 -6.42
CA GLN A 535 -33.32 11.69 -5.60
C GLN A 535 -32.89 12.88 -4.75
N THR A 536 -31.66 12.85 -4.24
CA THR A 536 -31.18 13.80 -3.22
C THR A 536 -29.97 14.61 -3.67
N GLY A 537 -29.30 14.19 -4.75
CA GLY A 537 -28.11 14.83 -5.28
C GLY A 537 -28.39 16.00 -6.21
N ARG A 538 -27.32 16.55 -6.77
CA ARG A 538 -27.37 17.64 -7.77
C ARG A 538 -26.67 17.20 -9.04
N GLY A 539 -27.10 17.73 -10.20
CA GLY A 539 -26.40 17.49 -11.45
C GLY A 539 -24.96 18.01 -11.38
N VAL A 540 -23.97 17.12 -11.58
CA VAL A 540 -22.55 17.43 -11.42
C VAL A 540 -21.78 17.49 -12.75
N PHE A 541 -22.07 16.60 -13.69
CA PHE A 541 -21.47 16.60 -15.03
C PHE A 541 -22.36 15.82 -16.00
N TYR A 542 -22.09 15.96 -17.31
CA TYR A 542 -22.71 15.14 -18.34
C TYR A 542 -21.73 14.05 -18.78
N GLU A 543 -22.22 12.82 -18.91
CA GLU A 543 -21.48 11.70 -19.50
C GLU A 543 -22.36 11.06 -20.57
N ASN A 544 -21.86 10.93 -21.81
CA ASN A 544 -22.61 10.40 -22.94
C ASN A 544 -24.00 11.04 -23.14
N THR A 545 -24.11 12.36 -22.90
CA THR A 545 -25.35 13.16 -22.93
C THR A 545 -26.35 12.93 -21.79
N GLU A 546 -26.08 12.00 -20.86
CA GLU A 546 -26.85 11.85 -19.62
C GLU A 546 -26.30 12.79 -18.54
N LEU A 547 -27.20 13.47 -17.82
CA LEU A 547 -26.83 14.25 -16.64
C LEU A 547 -26.60 13.30 -15.46
N VAL A 548 -25.37 13.27 -14.97
CA VAL A 548 -25.00 12.51 -13.77
C VAL A 548 -25.27 13.38 -12.54
N TYR A 549 -25.95 12.80 -11.55
CA TYR A 549 -26.22 13.41 -10.26
C TYR A 549 -25.19 12.94 -9.24
N GLY A 550 -24.69 13.86 -8.42
CA GLY A 550 -23.76 13.56 -7.32
C GLY A 550 -24.38 13.87 -5.97
N GLY A 551 -24.15 12.99 -5.00
CA GLY A 551 -24.45 13.22 -3.60
C GLY A 551 -23.45 14.18 -2.95
N ASN A 552 -23.30 14.10 -1.63
CA ASN A 552 -22.30 14.88 -0.89
C ASN A 552 -20.89 14.28 -1.11
N LEU A 553 -19.87 15.12 -1.02
CA LEU A 553 -18.49 14.66 -0.83
C LEU A 553 -18.31 14.33 0.66
N VAL A 554 -18.02 13.08 0.99
CA VAL A 554 -17.88 12.61 2.38
C VAL A 554 -16.50 12.02 2.58
N GLY A 555 -15.77 12.44 3.62
CA GLY A 555 -14.41 11.99 3.85
C GLY A 555 -13.67 12.83 4.87
N TYR A 556 -12.35 12.97 4.69
CA TYR A 556 -11.47 13.58 5.68
C TYR A 556 -10.87 14.87 5.15
N ARG A 557 -11.11 15.98 5.86
CA ARG A 557 -10.61 17.31 5.46
C ARG A 557 -9.11 17.46 5.51
N THR A 558 -8.52 16.96 6.59
CA THR A 558 -7.08 17.01 6.83
C THR A 558 -6.55 15.59 6.76
N PHE A 559 -6.63 14.99 5.57
CA PHE A 559 -6.17 13.62 5.35
C PHE A 559 -4.65 13.54 5.41
N SER A 560 -3.94 14.49 4.80
CA SER A 560 -2.49 14.61 5.00
C SER A 560 -1.99 16.04 4.88
N THR A 561 -1.01 16.39 5.71
CA THR A 561 -0.31 17.68 5.63
C THR A 561 0.85 17.64 4.63
N LEU A 562 1.30 18.81 4.18
CA LEU A 562 2.50 18.90 3.33
C LEU A 562 3.76 18.38 4.04
N GLU A 563 3.83 18.49 5.37
CA GLU A 563 4.95 17.96 6.17
C GLU A 563 4.93 16.44 6.18
N GLU A 564 3.77 15.81 6.43
CA GLU A 564 3.62 14.35 6.34
C GLU A 564 3.92 13.84 4.93
N LEU A 565 3.41 14.49 3.88
CA LEU A 565 3.68 14.14 2.47
C LEU A 565 5.19 14.17 2.14
N GLN A 566 5.97 14.99 2.85
CA GLN A 566 7.42 15.10 2.66
C GLN A 566 8.22 14.07 3.47
N SER A 567 7.55 13.28 4.32
CA SER A 567 8.15 12.14 5.00
C SER A 567 8.03 10.88 4.14
N LYS A 568 8.95 9.92 4.34
CA LYS A 568 8.97 8.63 3.61
C LYS A 568 8.88 8.84 2.08
N ASP A 569 8.26 7.91 1.36
CA ASP A 569 8.08 7.96 -0.10
C ASP A 569 6.63 8.37 -0.49
N PHE A 570 5.90 9.09 0.38
CA PHE A 570 4.56 9.60 0.05
C PHE A 570 4.56 10.58 -1.12
N LEU A 571 5.59 11.42 -1.21
CA LEU A 571 5.86 12.30 -2.35
C LEU A 571 7.15 11.84 -3.04
N LYS A 572 7.04 11.07 -4.12
CA LYS A 572 8.18 10.51 -4.85
C LYS A 572 8.22 11.07 -6.27
N GLY A 573 9.35 11.64 -6.68
CA GLY A 573 9.48 12.32 -7.98
C GLY A 573 8.47 13.45 -8.17
N GLY A 574 8.07 14.13 -7.08
CA GLY A 574 7.04 15.18 -7.09
C GLY A 574 5.60 14.68 -7.17
N SER A 575 5.38 13.37 -7.27
CA SER A 575 4.06 12.74 -7.39
C SER A 575 3.62 12.10 -6.09
N ALA A 576 2.33 12.19 -5.78
CA ALA A 576 1.70 11.45 -4.69
C ALA A 576 0.55 10.60 -5.24
N VAL A 577 0.34 9.43 -4.65
CA VAL A 577 -0.67 8.47 -5.10
C VAL A 577 -1.71 8.26 -4.01
N PHE A 578 -2.97 8.59 -4.34
CA PHE A 578 -4.13 8.40 -3.48
C PHE A 578 -4.92 7.19 -3.96
N MET A 579 -5.15 6.24 -3.07
CA MET A 579 -5.87 5.00 -3.35
C MET A 579 -7.17 4.92 -2.56
N PHE A 580 -8.17 4.24 -3.10
CA PHE A 580 -9.45 4.09 -2.44
C PHE A 580 -10.05 2.71 -2.66
N SER A 581 -10.69 2.17 -1.63
CA SER A 581 -11.43 0.91 -1.67
C SER A 581 -12.85 1.05 -1.11
N PHE A 582 -13.79 0.38 -1.77
CA PHE A 582 -15.21 0.35 -1.44
C PHE A 582 -15.60 -1.10 -1.20
N GLU A 583 -15.87 -1.47 0.06
CA GLU A 583 -16.07 -2.88 0.45
C GLU A 583 -17.42 -3.12 1.14
N ASP A 584 -18.12 -4.20 0.79
CA ASP A 584 -19.34 -4.63 1.47
C ASP A 584 -19.03 -5.38 2.76
N LEU A 585 -19.35 -4.80 3.90
CA LEU A 585 -19.18 -5.47 5.18
C LEU A 585 -20.45 -6.18 5.67
N THR A 586 -21.53 -6.21 4.88
CA THR A 586 -22.76 -6.93 5.25
C THR A 586 -22.52 -8.38 5.69
N PRO A 587 -21.62 -9.18 5.05
CA PRO A 587 -21.31 -10.53 5.50
C PRO A 587 -20.72 -10.61 6.92
N LEU A 588 -20.09 -9.55 7.42
CA LEU A 588 -19.45 -9.49 8.75
C LEU A 588 -20.42 -9.09 9.87
N VAL A 589 -21.68 -8.75 9.55
CA VAL A 589 -22.68 -8.41 10.58
C VAL A 589 -22.86 -9.59 11.53
N ASN A 590 -23.05 -10.79 10.99
CA ASN A 590 -23.17 -12.04 11.77
C ASN A 590 -22.07 -13.06 11.44
N GLY A 591 -21.10 -12.71 10.60
CA GLY A 591 -20.04 -13.59 10.12
C GLY A 591 -18.64 -13.12 10.51
N ASN A 592 -17.64 -13.93 10.12
CA ASN A 592 -16.22 -13.71 10.44
C ASN A 592 -15.33 -13.62 9.18
N ILE A 593 -15.93 -13.71 8.00
CA ILE A 593 -15.23 -13.85 6.71
C ILE A 593 -15.94 -12.98 5.67
N LEU A 594 -15.15 -12.35 4.78
CA LEU A 594 -15.64 -11.74 3.55
C LEU A 594 -15.56 -12.74 2.38
N PRO A 595 -16.55 -12.75 1.47
CA PRO A 595 -16.47 -13.59 0.29
C PRO A 595 -15.27 -13.21 -0.58
N CYS A 596 -14.70 -14.18 -1.29
CA CYS A 596 -13.58 -13.92 -2.19
C CYS A 596 -13.97 -12.87 -3.25
N PRO A 597 -13.09 -11.88 -3.52
CA PRO A 597 -13.30 -10.92 -4.59
C PRO A 597 -13.57 -11.63 -5.93
N GLN A 598 -14.54 -11.12 -6.69
CA GLN A 598 -14.84 -11.61 -8.03
C GLN A 598 -14.32 -10.58 -9.03
N ILE A 599 -13.50 -11.02 -9.98
CA ILE A 599 -13.07 -10.18 -11.09
C ILE A 599 -14.03 -10.42 -12.27
N GLY A 600 -14.46 -9.34 -12.92
CA GLY A 600 -15.41 -9.39 -14.04
C GLY A 600 -14.94 -10.29 -15.18
N PRO A 601 -15.85 -10.68 -16.09
CA PRO A 601 -15.52 -11.56 -17.21
C PRO A 601 -14.47 -10.91 -18.12
N MET A 602 -13.33 -11.58 -18.27
CA MET A 602 -12.22 -11.13 -19.12
C MET A 602 -12.25 -11.80 -20.49
N SER A 603 -11.78 -11.06 -21.50
CA SER A 603 -11.71 -11.57 -22.87
C SER A 603 -10.61 -12.63 -22.98
N ILE A 604 -11.00 -13.86 -23.32
CA ILE A 604 -10.05 -14.87 -23.79
C ILE A 604 -9.72 -14.52 -25.23
N ALA A 605 -8.59 -13.85 -25.44
CA ALA A 605 -8.07 -13.62 -26.77
C ALA A 605 -7.16 -14.79 -27.17
N ASN A 606 -7.49 -15.43 -28.29
CA ASN A 606 -6.51 -16.24 -29.00
C ASN A 606 -5.48 -15.28 -29.60
N PRO A 607 -4.16 -15.42 -29.31
CA PRO A 607 -3.15 -14.61 -29.96
C PRO A 607 -3.32 -14.71 -31.48
N SER A 608 -3.06 -13.62 -32.21
CA SER A 608 -3.20 -13.61 -33.66
C SER A 608 -2.48 -14.83 -34.26
N THR A 609 -3.09 -15.48 -35.25
CA THR A 609 -2.52 -16.67 -35.93
C THR A 609 -1.15 -16.40 -36.59
N SER A 610 -0.70 -15.15 -36.62
CA SER A 610 0.63 -14.71 -37.05
C SER A 610 1.71 -14.74 -35.96
N TRP A 611 1.38 -15.01 -34.68
CA TRP A 611 2.36 -15.03 -33.61
C TRP A 611 3.15 -16.35 -33.60
N ASN A 612 4.15 -16.45 -34.48
CA ASN A 612 5.24 -17.40 -34.28
C ASN A 612 5.97 -16.94 -33.00
N LYS A 613 6.08 -17.81 -31.98
CA LYS A 613 6.97 -17.59 -30.83
C LYS A 613 8.33 -17.19 -31.40
N GLY A 614 8.70 -15.91 -31.28
CA GLY A 614 10.06 -15.47 -31.56
C GLY A 614 11.04 -16.25 -30.69
N SER A 615 12.31 -16.35 -31.07
CA SER A 615 13.27 -17.10 -30.26
C SER A 615 13.42 -16.40 -28.90
N CYS A 616 12.89 -17.01 -27.85
CA CYS A 616 13.18 -16.56 -26.48
C CYS A 616 14.67 -16.82 -26.24
N LEU A 617 15.43 -15.77 -25.92
CA LEU A 617 16.83 -15.93 -25.55
C LEU A 617 16.89 -16.64 -24.19
N SER A 618 17.74 -17.66 -24.12
CA SER A 618 17.58 -18.89 -23.33
C SER A 618 17.37 -18.74 -21.82
N ARG A 619 16.45 -19.57 -21.31
CA ARG A 619 16.58 -20.29 -20.03
C ARG A 619 17.96 -20.94 -19.97
N ILE A 620 18.79 -20.56 -18.99
CA ILE A 620 19.96 -21.39 -18.64
C ILE A 620 19.39 -22.64 -17.97
N SER A 621 19.51 -23.78 -18.66
CA SER A 621 19.21 -25.09 -18.11
C SER A 621 20.20 -25.37 -16.98
N LEU A 622 19.74 -25.34 -15.73
CA LEU A 622 20.45 -26.02 -14.65
C LEU A 622 19.86 -27.42 -14.57
N ASP A 623 20.66 -28.37 -15.02
CA ASP A 623 20.46 -29.78 -14.76
C ASP A 623 20.20 -30.02 -13.26
N ILE A 624 19.37 -31.02 -12.99
CA ILE A 624 19.01 -31.54 -11.69
C ILE A 624 20.24 -31.60 -10.77
N ILE A 625 20.36 -30.63 -9.85
CA ILE A 625 21.20 -30.77 -8.66
C ILE A 625 20.23 -31.01 -7.51
N THR A 626 20.17 -32.27 -7.08
CA THR A 626 19.62 -32.68 -5.78
C THR A 626 20.05 -31.71 -4.68
N PRO A 627 19.18 -31.33 -3.74
CA PRO A 627 19.50 -30.32 -2.75
C PRO A 627 20.63 -30.80 -1.84
N SER A 628 21.84 -30.28 -2.05
CA SER A 628 22.89 -30.32 -1.04
C SER A 628 22.65 -29.18 -0.07
N THR A 629 22.32 -29.55 1.16
CA THR A 629 22.34 -28.69 2.34
C THR A 629 23.63 -27.88 2.40
N THR A 630 23.57 -26.56 2.14
CA THR A 630 24.35 -25.48 2.80
C THR A 630 24.21 -24.16 2.05
N ALA A 631 24.16 -23.07 2.84
CA ALA A 631 24.23 -21.65 2.49
C ALA A 631 22.92 -20.97 2.04
N VAL A 632 22.33 -20.27 3.01
CA VAL A 632 21.28 -19.24 2.91
C VAL A 632 21.74 -18.14 1.95
N ASP A 633 20.98 -17.90 0.89
CA ASP A 633 21.16 -16.78 -0.01
C ASP A 633 20.62 -15.51 0.68
N LYS A 634 21.50 -14.53 0.89
CA LYS A 634 21.25 -13.29 1.68
C LYS A 634 20.87 -12.08 0.81
N SER A 635 20.46 -12.29 -0.45
CA SER A 635 20.35 -11.18 -1.40
C SER A 635 19.00 -10.43 -1.43
N VAL A 636 18.16 -10.55 -0.39
CA VAL A 636 17.04 -9.61 -0.16
C VAL A 636 17.36 -8.63 0.99
N PHE A 637 18.50 -8.81 1.66
CA PHE A 637 18.94 -7.99 2.81
C PHE A 637 20.38 -7.50 2.57
N GLY A 638 20.55 -6.65 1.57
CA GLY A 638 21.84 -6.06 1.20
C GLY A 638 22.04 -4.67 1.79
N PHE A 639 22.88 -4.56 2.82
CA PHE A 639 23.48 -3.30 3.24
C PHE A 639 24.42 -2.78 2.15
N SER A 640 24.36 -1.48 1.85
CA SER A 640 25.41 -0.76 1.12
C SER A 640 26.60 -0.49 2.07
N PRO A 641 27.82 -1.06 1.86
CA PRO A 641 28.96 -0.76 2.69
C PRO A 641 29.68 0.48 2.14
N GLY A 642 29.16 1.65 2.51
CA GLY A 642 29.63 2.95 2.01
C GLY A 642 30.38 3.81 3.02
N MET A 643 31.24 3.26 3.88
CA MET A 643 32.26 4.07 4.59
C MET A 643 33.55 3.27 4.80
N VAL A 644 34.42 3.27 3.79
CA VAL A 644 35.81 2.86 3.99
C VAL A 644 36.51 3.97 4.77
N ALA A 645 36.71 3.75 6.07
CA ALA A 645 37.61 4.56 6.87
C ALA A 645 39.02 4.51 6.26
N SER A 646 39.57 5.69 6.00
CA SER A 646 40.90 5.88 5.40
C SER A 646 41.99 5.16 6.23
N PRO A 647 42.95 4.46 5.59
CA PRO A 647 44.00 3.70 6.27
C PRO A 647 44.99 4.55 7.10
N LEU A 648 44.84 5.88 7.11
CA LEU A 648 45.59 6.78 7.99
C LEU A 648 45.15 6.74 9.46
N LEU A 649 43.95 6.27 9.80
CA LEU A 649 43.47 6.28 11.20
C LEU A 649 43.94 5.07 12.02
N ILE A 650 44.27 3.96 11.36
CA ILE A 650 44.72 2.72 12.03
C ILE A 650 46.19 2.83 12.48
N ILE A 651 46.99 3.69 11.83
CA ILE A 651 48.39 3.91 12.20
C ILE A 651 48.53 4.86 13.42
N LEU A 652 47.54 5.74 13.68
CA LEU A 652 47.60 6.63 14.84
C LEU A 652 47.21 5.95 16.17
N LEU A 653 46.34 4.94 16.13
CA LEU A 653 45.93 4.19 17.34
C LEU A 653 46.97 3.16 17.79
N ALA A 654 47.82 2.65 16.89
CA ALA A 654 48.89 1.71 17.22
C ALA A 654 50.11 2.38 17.91
N LEU A 655 50.26 3.70 17.81
CA LEU A 655 51.37 4.46 18.40
C LEU A 655 51.12 4.97 19.83
N MET A 656 49.90 4.83 20.37
CA MET A 656 49.60 5.20 21.77
C MET A 656 49.84 4.08 22.80
N PHE A 657 50.18 2.86 22.36
CA PHE A 657 50.45 1.71 23.26
C PHE A 657 51.93 1.32 23.37
N LEU A 658 52.85 2.12 22.83
CA LEU A 658 54.29 1.84 22.90
C LEU A 658 55.12 3.09 23.18
N ILE A 659 54.99 3.66 24.39
CA ILE A 659 56.06 4.42 25.04
C ILE A 659 56.02 4.05 26.55
N PRO A 660 57.17 3.81 27.21
CA PRO A 660 57.23 3.22 28.57
C PRO A 660 56.69 4.10 29.68
#